data_AF-A0A7L3S9X7-F1
#
_entry.id   AF-A0A7L3S9X7-F1
#
_cell.length_a   1.000
_cell.length_b   1.000
_cell.length_c   1.000
_cell.angle_alpha   90.00
_cell.angle_beta   90.00
_cell.angle_gamma   90.00
#
_symmetry.space_group_name_H-M   'P 1'
#
loop_
_entity.id
_entity.type
_entity.pdbx_description
1 polymer ?
#
loop_
_entity_poly.entity_id
_entity_poly.type
_entity_poly.pdbx_seq_one_letter_code
_entity_poly.pdbx_strand_id
1 'polypeptide(L)'
;LIDLPSSYYKHTCGLCGNFNLKPEDDIPQSGSDPAAVVAWAEGWKEFWADETCQSQCRCDPGVGMVVCKEAGCKLGETCAMVKGVRRCVAKSHSTCVATGDPHYTTFDGRRYDFMGTCIYQLAALCSDDPTLVPFNITVENNNRGSRVVSYTKEVTLNVYNMTLSLSQAHPQKLKVNGILVDLPFNHGDKLRAFLKGVHGFIKTDFEVTVTFDWYSYARVILPNTYSQAVCGLCGNADGDPQDDFALPDGQQVANAIQFADSWKVADVPGCGAGCTEGCKVCTEAEKRAYRGDKHCGLLVKKRGPFAACHSTIDPTPYFDDCLFDTCLYEGHQETVCRSLSTYVTACQSQGIRIKPWRTVAFCSPVCPPNQHYELCGPACPATCRGQEAAEECEEAKFCAEGCFCDQGFLLSGDRCVPLSQCGCWHQERYYQAGEEFFACPRCSERCVCQGDGAVECRPAGCGTAEVCRVEDGVRGCYPQDCGRCQVLGAVSYSTFDGHPLRFAGTCAYTLAAVEDAGPEDPLVPFVVEMEKENNREAPAVRRLLVTVHGVTVGMARGTQWEVTVDGEQHLLPLTLAEGAVTVTQEGTHRVLQVQGGPKLLYDGQNYAVLTLPSAYRSRTKGLCGDFNGDASNDLTTPQELGAAWGTLTPACTHGSPPPACSSDTPGPCGVLAEATGPFAGCHGVVAPQEYVAGCLQEQCGREDTAALCRSLQAYAAACQAAGGELQEWRAAAECRESPADRGVACVRPGWRFREARSDCVQWAGVSTRDGAVACGWLTVLSPDCSQSCTCRAAGGMHCRPAACPFGQACGLKDGVRGCVEQPGRCTLAPAARFVSFDGATGATTATGIYVLVALCDHLRPTWFRLLADVGENQDRPIVVALHLFSPKAFLTVKRDKKVWVNGVPATLPVEVSNALTIKETQGTIWIAQEPEFVIGLSPAGEVTVTVAQDLSQHLCGMCGNYDGDAGNDLRGPDGKLVGDVVAAAKAWRAPDFTHVS
;
A
#
# COMPACT_ATOMS: atom_id res chain seq x y z
N LEU A 1 2.53 -36.61 44.69
CA LEU A 1 1.88 -35.84 45.77
C LEU A 1 2.41 -34.42 45.68
N ILE A 2 1.65 -33.54 45.02
CA ILE A 2 1.97 -32.12 44.97
C ILE A 2 1.35 -31.51 46.23
N ASP A 3 2.20 -30.95 47.09
CA ASP A 3 1.81 -30.30 48.34
C ASP A 3 1.34 -28.88 48.00
N LEU A 4 0.02 -28.64 48.08
CA LEU A 4 -0.55 -27.33 47.81
C LEU A 4 -0.60 -26.48 49.09
N PRO A 5 -0.32 -25.17 49.02
CA PRO A 5 -0.27 -24.28 50.19
C PRO A 5 -1.60 -24.22 50.96
N SER A 6 -1.54 -24.05 52.29
CA SER A 6 -2.68 -24.00 53.21
C SER A 6 -3.72 -22.89 52.93
N SER A 7 -3.41 -21.93 52.04
CA SER A 7 -4.36 -20.92 51.56
C SER A 7 -5.44 -21.50 50.63
N TYR A 8 -5.19 -22.64 49.96
CA TYR A 8 -6.18 -23.32 49.11
C TYR A 8 -7.31 -23.98 49.91
N TYR A 9 -7.05 -24.35 51.17
CA TYR A 9 -8.04 -24.96 52.06
C TYR A 9 -9.05 -23.97 52.67
N LYS A 10 -8.87 -22.66 52.48
CA LYS A 10 -9.84 -21.63 52.93
C LYS A 10 -10.96 -21.35 51.91
N HIS A 11 -10.87 -21.87 50.69
CA HIS A 11 -11.90 -21.70 49.65
C HIS A 11 -12.62 -22.99 49.27
N THR A 12 -12.15 -24.14 49.75
CA THR A 12 -12.90 -25.40 49.74
C THR A 12 -13.75 -25.52 51.00
N CYS A 13 -14.69 -24.59 51.18
CA CYS A 13 -15.75 -24.74 52.17
C CYS A 13 -16.80 -25.74 51.65
N GLY A 14 -16.68 -26.99 52.09
CA GLY A 14 -17.69 -28.02 51.91
C GLY A 14 -18.97 -27.71 52.69
N LEU A 15 -19.95 -27.10 52.01
CA LEU A 15 -21.34 -27.01 52.46
C LEU A 15 -22.37 -27.58 51.48
N CYS A 16 -21.96 -28.00 50.28
CA CYS A 16 -22.77 -28.89 49.45
C CYS A 16 -22.02 -30.21 49.29
N GLY A 17 -22.25 -31.11 50.26
CA GLY A 17 -21.60 -32.40 50.31
C GLY A 17 -21.95 -33.30 49.13
N ASN A 18 -20.95 -34.08 48.71
CA ASN A 18 -21.04 -35.35 48.00
C ASN A 18 -22.40 -36.05 48.09
N PHE A 19 -23.07 -36.24 46.96
CA PHE A 19 -24.21 -37.16 46.85
C PHE A 19 -24.15 -37.99 45.55
N ASN A 20 -23.27 -39.01 45.49
CA ASN A 20 -23.69 -40.41 45.47
C ASN A 20 -22.52 -41.43 45.60
N LEU A 21 -22.72 -42.36 46.54
CA LEU A 21 -22.14 -43.69 46.84
C LEU A 21 -20.67 -44.12 46.63
N LYS A 22 -19.76 -43.41 45.93
CA LYS A 22 -18.30 -43.68 46.02
C LYS A 22 -17.46 -42.43 45.71
N PRO A 23 -16.65 -41.93 46.66
CA PRO A 23 -15.80 -40.74 46.47
C PRO A 23 -14.70 -40.88 45.39
N GLU A 24 -14.49 -42.09 44.89
CA GLU A 24 -13.41 -42.46 43.98
C GLU A 24 -13.81 -42.35 42.49
N ASP A 25 -15.10 -42.16 42.20
CA ASP A 25 -15.65 -42.29 40.84
C ASP A 25 -15.91 -40.95 40.11
N ASP A 26 -15.94 -39.80 40.81
CA ASP A 26 -16.39 -38.49 40.23
C ASP A 26 -15.34 -37.35 40.28
N ILE A 27 -14.15 -37.58 40.82
CA ILE A 27 -13.04 -36.63 40.76
C ILE A 27 -12.21 -36.96 39.52
N PRO A 28 -11.88 -36.00 38.64
CA PRO A 28 -10.94 -36.26 37.54
C PRO A 28 -9.64 -36.85 38.12
N GLN A 29 -9.23 -38.03 37.65
CA GLN A 29 -8.10 -38.78 38.25
C GLN A 29 -6.83 -37.93 38.39
N SER A 30 -5.96 -38.28 39.34
CA SER A 30 -4.71 -37.55 39.59
C SER A 30 -3.86 -37.46 38.32
N GLY A 31 -3.68 -36.25 37.80
CA GLY A 31 -3.09 -35.96 36.49
C GLY A 31 -3.93 -35.03 35.62
N SER A 32 -5.15 -34.72 36.04
CA SER A 32 -6.00 -33.68 35.44
C SER A 32 -5.46 -32.27 35.72
N ASP A 33 -5.46 -31.43 34.69
CA ASP A 33 -5.06 -30.03 34.75
C ASP A 33 -5.88 -29.25 35.80
N PRO A 34 -5.23 -28.44 36.67
CA PRO A 34 -5.90 -27.48 37.55
C PRO A 34 -7.07 -26.72 36.91
N ALA A 35 -6.99 -26.33 35.63
CA ALA A 35 -8.08 -25.64 34.94
C ALA A 35 -9.34 -26.52 34.79
N ALA A 36 -9.17 -27.82 34.52
CA ALA A 36 -10.29 -28.77 34.41
C ALA A 36 -10.96 -29.00 35.77
N VAL A 37 -10.19 -29.00 36.86
CA VAL A 37 -10.72 -29.12 38.24
C VAL A 37 -11.46 -27.85 38.65
N VAL A 38 -10.96 -26.67 38.25
CA VAL A 38 -11.64 -25.38 38.48
C VAL A 38 -12.95 -25.31 37.68
N ALA A 39 -12.93 -25.63 36.39
CA ALA A 39 -14.13 -25.64 35.54
C ALA A 39 -15.18 -26.65 36.04
N TRP A 40 -14.73 -27.83 36.51
CA TRP A 40 -15.60 -28.79 37.18
C TRP A 40 -16.24 -28.17 38.43
N ALA A 41 -15.44 -27.58 39.34
CA ALA A 41 -15.93 -26.97 40.58
C ALA A 41 -16.86 -25.77 40.35
N GLU A 42 -16.60 -24.93 39.35
CA GLU A 42 -17.47 -23.82 38.97
C GLU A 42 -18.81 -24.28 38.41
N GLY A 43 -18.83 -25.42 37.70
CA GLY A 43 -20.04 -26.06 37.18
C GLY A 43 -21.04 -26.51 38.25
N TRP A 44 -20.64 -26.58 39.52
CA TRP A 44 -21.51 -26.95 40.65
C TRP A 44 -22.12 -25.75 41.40
N LYS A 45 -21.84 -24.51 40.99
CA LYS A 45 -22.51 -23.31 41.56
C LYS A 45 -24.02 -23.31 41.26
N GLU A 46 -24.39 -23.60 40.01
CA GLU A 46 -25.77 -23.83 39.56
C GLU A 46 -25.78 -25.00 38.55
N PHE A 47 -26.62 -26.02 38.75
CA PHE A 47 -26.65 -27.24 37.94
C PHE A 47 -28.06 -27.84 37.83
N TRP A 48 -28.29 -28.71 36.84
CA TRP A 48 -29.54 -29.44 36.67
C TRP A 48 -29.48 -30.80 37.39
N ALA A 49 -30.40 -31.05 38.33
CA ALA A 49 -30.36 -32.27 39.16
C ALA A 49 -30.90 -33.52 38.45
N ASP A 50 -31.80 -33.37 37.49
CA ASP A 50 -32.43 -34.47 36.76
C ASP A 50 -31.96 -34.56 35.30
N GLU A 51 -32.33 -35.64 34.62
CA GLU A 51 -31.91 -35.91 33.24
C GLU A 51 -32.65 -35.09 32.18
N THR A 52 -33.77 -34.49 32.56
CA THR A 52 -34.67 -33.74 31.68
C THR A 52 -34.55 -32.24 31.87
N CYS A 53 -33.61 -31.78 32.70
CA CYS A 53 -33.44 -30.39 33.11
C CYS A 53 -34.77 -29.78 33.61
N GLN A 54 -35.42 -30.45 34.57
CA GLN A 54 -36.68 -30.02 35.22
C GLN A 54 -36.46 -29.37 36.60
N SER A 55 -35.26 -29.49 37.14
CA SER A 55 -34.89 -29.02 38.48
C SER A 55 -33.52 -28.35 38.42
N GLN A 56 -33.51 -27.02 38.53
CA GLN A 56 -32.29 -26.23 38.59
C GLN A 56 -31.92 -25.99 40.05
N CYS A 57 -30.72 -26.40 40.42
CA CYS A 57 -30.22 -26.40 41.78
C CYS A 57 -29.03 -25.46 41.90
N ARG A 58 -28.90 -24.82 43.06
CA ARG A 58 -27.72 -24.03 43.44
C ARG A 58 -27.31 -24.36 44.85
N CYS A 59 -26.02 -24.24 45.15
CA CYS A 59 -25.56 -24.32 46.53
C CYS A 59 -25.84 -22.97 47.20
N ASP A 60 -26.78 -22.90 48.15
CA ASP A 60 -27.08 -21.64 48.85
C ASP A 60 -26.15 -21.49 50.06
N PRO A 61 -25.23 -20.52 50.05
CA PRO A 61 -24.23 -20.37 51.11
C PRO A 61 -24.82 -19.88 52.43
N GLY A 62 -26.04 -19.32 52.43
CA GLY A 62 -26.73 -18.86 53.63
C GLY A 62 -27.37 -19.99 54.43
N VAL A 63 -27.77 -21.08 53.76
CA VAL A 63 -28.38 -22.27 54.40
C VAL A 63 -27.49 -23.51 54.37
N GLY A 64 -26.38 -23.49 53.62
CA GLY A 64 -25.44 -24.61 53.55
C GLY A 64 -26.07 -25.90 52.98
N MET A 65 -26.99 -25.74 52.03
CA MET A 65 -27.72 -26.83 51.38
C MET A 65 -27.90 -26.54 49.89
N VAL A 66 -28.10 -27.58 49.10
CA VAL A 66 -28.55 -27.46 47.71
C VAL A 66 -30.01 -27.04 47.73
N VAL A 67 -30.30 -25.88 47.14
CA VAL A 67 -31.65 -25.38 46.97
C VAL A 67 -31.99 -25.51 45.49
N CYS A 68 -33.02 -26.31 45.20
CA CYS A 68 -33.53 -26.54 43.86
C CYS A 68 -34.85 -25.81 43.65
N LYS A 69 -35.02 -25.29 42.44
CA LYS A 69 -36.29 -24.77 41.94
C LYS A 69 -36.71 -25.57 40.71
N GLU A 70 -38.00 -25.72 40.53
CA GLU A 70 -38.56 -26.24 39.28
C GLU A 70 -38.21 -25.25 38.16
N ALA A 71 -37.61 -25.75 37.09
CA ALA A 71 -37.17 -24.97 35.94
C ALA A 71 -37.18 -25.90 34.72
N GLY A 72 -37.17 -25.36 33.50
CA GLY A 72 -37.15 -26.19 32.29
C GLY A 72 -36.20 -25.60 31.27
N CYS A 73 -35.66 -26.44 30.38
CA CYS A 73 -35.10 -25.92 29.14
C CYS A 73 -36.18 -25.15 28.36
N LYS A 74 -35.77 -24.03 27.77
CA LYS A 74 -36.70 -23.15 27.05
C LYS A 74 -37.22 -23.83 25.79
N LEU A 75 -38.26 -23.23 25.19
CA LEU A 75 -38.70 -23.62 23.85
C LEU A 75 -37.51 -23.48 22.89
N GLY A 76 -37.27 -24.52 22.08
CA GLY A 76 -36.09 -24.59 21.21
C GLY A 76 -34.86 -25.25 21.84
N GLU A 77 -34.81 -25.45 23.17
CA GLU A 77 -33.68 -26.09 23.85
C GLU A 77 -33.92 -27.57 24.18
N THR A 78 -32.86 -28.34 24.32
CA THR A 78 -32.88 -29.70 24.86
C THR A 78 -31.85 -29.84 25.99
N CYS A 79 -32.14 -30.70 26.96
CA CYS A 79 -31.21 -31.02 28.03
C CYS A 79 -30.11 -31.93 27.47
N ALA A 80 -28.86 -31.50 27.51
CA ALA A 80 -27.71 -32.27 27.05
C ALA A 80 -26.56 -32.21 28.07
N MET A 81 -25.71 -33.24 28.06
CA MET A 81 -24.49 -33.27 28.86
C MET A 81 -23.39 -32.51 28.10
N VAL A 82 -22.92 -31.40 28.66
CA VAL A 82 -21.87 -30.56 28.08
C VAL A 82 -20.71 -30.48 29.07
N LYS A 83 -19.54 -31.01 28.69
CA LYS A 83 -18.33 -31.08 29.55
C LYS A 83 -18.61 -31.67 30.94
N GLY A 84 -19.42 -32.74 31.00
CA GLY A 84 -19.73 -33.47 32.23
C GLY A 84 -20.86 -32.88 33.09
N VAL A 85 -21.42 -31.72 32.73
CA VAL A 85 -22.54 -31.08 33.44
C VAL A 85 -23.75 -30.97 32.51
N ARG A 86 -24.95 -31.21 33.03
CA ARG A 86 -26.19 -31.01 32.24
C ARG A 86 -26.41 -29.53 31.98
N ARG A 87 -26.75 -29.18 30.74
CA ARG A 87 -27.09 -27.82 30.30
C ARG A 87 -28.22 -27.88 29.28
N CYS A 88 -29.01 -26.82 29.24
CA CYS A 88 -29.93 -26.60 28.14
C CYS A 88 -29.15 -26.06 26.95
N VAL A 89 -29.24 -26.74 25.81
CA VAL A 89 -28.56 -26.38 24.56
C VAL A 89 -29.59 -26.25 23.44
N ALA A 90 -29.31 -25.43 22.43
CA ALA A 90 -30.20 -25.28 21.28
C ALA A 90 -30.43 -26.64 20.58
N LYS A 91 -31.68 -26.94 20.20
CA LYS A 91 -32.01 -28.17 19.44
C LYS A 91 -31.47 -28.11 18.02
N SER A 92 -31.38 -26.92 17.45
CA SER A 92 -30.95 -26.67 16.07
C SER A 92 -30.49 -25.23 15.89
N HIS A 93 -29.85 -24.95 14.76
CA HIS A 93 -29.43 -23.62 14.35
C HIS A 93 -29.98 -23.28 12.96
N SER A 94 -30.38 -22.03 12.78
CA SER A 94 -30.74 -21.46 11.47
C SER A 94 -29.55 -20.70 10.90
N THR A 95 -29.44 -20.64 9.58
CA THR A 95 -28.32 -19.99 8.89
C THR A 95 -28.85 -18.94 7.93
N CYS A 96 -28.40 -17.70 8.11
CA CYS A 96 -28.59 -16.62 7.15
C CYS A 96 -27.27 -16.35 6.41
N VAL A 97 -27.37 -16.00 5.13
CA VAL A 97 -26.23 -15.75 4.25
C VAL A 97 -26.48 -14.48 3.45
N ALA A 98 -25.46 -13.62 3.37
CA ALA A 98 -25.35 -12.53 2.40
C ALA A 98 -24.09 -12.76 1.56
N THR A 99 -24.27 -13.07 0.26
CA THR A 99 -23.18 -13.39 -0.66
C THR A 99 -23.21 -12.44 -1.86
N GLY A 100 -22.10 -11.78 -2.15
CA GLY A 100 -21.92 -11.12 -3.44
C GLY A 100 -22.83 -9.91 -3.68
N ASP A 101 -23.54 -9.42 -2.65
CA ASP A 101 -24.57 -8.37 -2.68
C ASP A 101 -25.02 -8.01 -4.11
N PRO A 102 -25.82 -8.92 -4.68
CA PRO A 102 -27.18 -8.84 -4.19
C PRO A 102 -27.73 -10.05 -3.44
N HIS A 103 -27.05 -11.20 -3.36
CA HIS A 103 -27.74 -12.44 -2.95
C HIS A 103 -27.87 -12.61 -1.44
N TYR A 104 -29.12 -12.64 -0.95
CA TYR A 104 -29.46 -12.94 0.45
C TYR A 104 -30.24 -14.25 0.54
N THR A 105 -30.03 -14.98 1.64
CA THR A 105 -30.88 -16.09 2.08
C THR A 105 -31.17 -15.90 3.56
N THR A 106 -32.45 -15.75 3.90
CA THR A 106 -32.93 -15.57 5.29
C THR A 106 -32.73 -16.83 6.13
N PHE A 107 -32.98 -16.74 7.44
CA PHE A 107 -32.92 -17.88 8.34
C PHE A 107 -33.88 -19.02 7.95
N ASP A 108 -35.02 -18.68 7.35
CA ASP A 108 -36.06 -19.63 6.93
C ASP A 108 -35.94 -20.04 5.45
N GLY A 109 -34.88 -19.57 4.78
CA GLY A 109 -34.47 -20.01 3.45
C GLY A 109 -35.04 -19.18 2.29
N ARG A 110 -35.72 -18.05 2.56
CA ARG A 110 -36.18 -17.14 1.50
C ARG A 110 -35.00 -16.46 0.82
N ARG A 111 -34.94 -16.63 -0.50
CA ARG A 111 -33.94 -15.99 -1.36
C ARG A 111 -34.44 -14.67 -1.92
N TYR A 112 -33.55 -13.69 -1.98
CA TYR A 112 -33.81 -12.44 -2.65
C TYR A 112 -32.53 -11.69 -3.01
N ASP A 113 -32.69 -10.77 -3.96
CA ASP A 113 -31.61 -9.93 -4.46
C ASP A 113 -31.83 -8.49 -4.04
N PHE A 114 -30.83 -7.85 -3.44
CA PHE A 114 -30.86 -6.45 -3.06
C PHE A 114 -29.49 -5.80 -3.25
N MET A 115 -29.39 -4.68 -3.97
CA MET A 115 -28.10 -4.07 -4.36
C MET A 115 -27.78 -2.79 -3.57
N GLY A 116 -28.28 -2.68 -2.35
CA GLY A 116 -28.07 -1.49 -1.53
C GLY A 116 -26.61 -1.31 -1.11
N THR A 117 -26.07 -0.11 -1.23
CA THR A 117 -24.66 0.21 -0.91
C THR A 117 -24.48 0.95 0.42
N CYS A 118 -25.51 0.92 1.27
CA CYS A 118 -25.53 1.58 2.57
C CYS A 118 -25.12 0.61 3.69
N ILE A 119 -25.27 1.04 4.94
CA ILE A 119 -25.20 0.13 6.09
C ILE A 119 -26.61 -0.38 6.38
N TYR A 120 -26.77 -1.71 6.41
CA TYR A 120 -28.05 -2.37 6.67
C TYR A 120 -27.98 -3.27 7.90
N GLN A 121 -29.09 -3.36 8.63
CA GLN A 121 -29.24 -4.33 9.71
C GLN A 121 -29.44 -5.73 9.12
N LEU A 122 -28.43 -6.58 9.27
CA LEU A 122 -28.49 -7.96 8.81
C LEU A 122 -29.36 -8.81 9.75
N ALA A 123 -29.05 -8.77 11.05
CA ALA A 123 -29.83 -9.46 12.08
C ALA A 123 -29.59 -8.82 13.45
N ALA A 124 -30.64 -8.58 14.22
CA ALA A 124 -30.54 -8.14 15.61
C ALA A 124 -31.58 -8.84 16.49
N LEU A 125 -31.36 -8.83 17.81
CA LEU A 125 -32.42 -9.14 18.77
C LEU A 125 -33.43 -7.99 18.79
N CYS A 126 -34.70 -8.31 18.59
CA CYS A 126 -35.81 -7.35 18.52
C CYS A 126 -36.95 -7.67 19.50
N SER A 127 -36.74 -8.66 20.37
CA SER A 127 -37.61 -9.01 21.48
C SER A 127 -37.12 -8.40 22.79
N ASP A 128 -38.05 -8.06 23.67
CA ASP A 128 -37.77 -7.61 25.05
C ASP A 128 -37.54 -8.78 26.03
N ASP A 129 -37.37 -10.02 25.53
CA ASP A 129 -37.11 -11.19 26.37
C ASP A 129 -35.78 -11.01 27.15
N PRO A 130 -35.84 -10.83 28.49
CA PRO A 130 -34.65 -10.56 29.30
C PRO A 130 -33.73 -11.78 29.44
N THR A 131 -34.17 -12.95 28.94
CA THR A 131 -33.41 -14.19 28.99
C THR A 131 -32.54 -14.41 27.76
N LEU A 132 -32.65 -13.53 26.75
CA LEU A 132 -31.83 -13.52 25.55
C LEU A 132 -30.76 -12.42 25.64
N VAL A 133 -29.56 -12.70 25.13
CA VAL A 133 -28.49 -11.71 25.09
C VAL A 133 -28.68 -10.81 23.87
N PRO A 134 -28.75 -9.48 24.03
CA PRO A 134 -28.86 -8.55 22.90
C PRO A 134 -27.62 -8.55 22.02
N PHE A 135 -27.84 -8.57 20.71
CA PHE A 135 -26.82 -8.39 19.70
C PHE A 135 -27.40 -7.63 18.51
N ASN A 136 -26.54 -6.96 17.74
CA ASN A 136 -26.88 -6.35 16.46
C ASN A 136 -25.76 -6.61 15.45
N ILE A 137 -26.10 -7.18 14.31
CA ILE A 137 -25.19 -7.45 13.19
C ILE A 137 -25.60 -6.56 12.03
N THR A 138 -24.66 -5.74 11.55
CA THR A 138 -24.82 -4.92 10.36
C THR A 138 -23.84 -5.33 9.27
N VAL A 139 -24.24 -5.04 8.02
CA VAL A 139 -23.38 -5.19 6.84
C VAL A 139 -23.25 -3.84 6.15
N GLU A 140 -22.04 -3.55 5.67
CA GLU A 140 -21.78 -2.41 4.79
C GLU A 140 -21.34 -2.92 3.43
N ASN A 141 -21.99 -2.42 2.39
CA ASN A 141 -21.80 -2.88 1.03
C ASN A 141 -21.14 -1.78 0.17
N ASN A 142 -20.39 -2.16 -0.87
CA ASN A 142 -19.83 -1.21 -1.83
C ASN A 142 -19.84 -1.71 -3.27
N ASN A 143 -19.72 -0.79 -4.23
CA ASN A 143 -19.46 -1.13 -5.62
C ASN A 143 -17.95 -1.26 -5.88
N ARG A 144 -17.54 -2.24 -6.70
CA ARG A 144 -16.13 -2.53 -7.00
C ARG A 144 -15.78 -2.20 -8.45
N GLY A 145 -15.78 -0.90 -8.75
CA GLY A 145 -15.53 -0.37 -10.11
C GLY A 145 -16.73 -0.46 -11.06
N SER A 146 -17.76 -1.26 -10.74
CA SER A 146 -19.03 -1.35 -11.46
C SER A 146 -20.19 -1.12 -10.50
N ARG A 147 -21.18 -0.31 -10.89
CA ARG A 147 -22.43 -0.10 -10.14
C ARG A 147 -23.50 -1.17 -10.40
N VAL A 148 -23.17 -2.19 -11.19
CA VAL A 148 -24.11 -3.26 -11.57
C VAL A 148 -24.42 -4.20 -10.40
N VAL A 149 -23.47 -4.36 -9.49
CA VAL A 149 -23.58 -5.16 -8.27
C VAL A 149 -22.81 -4.49 -7.14
N SER A 150 -23.19 -4.80 -5.91
CA SER A 150 -22.52 -4.38 -4.70
C SER A 150 -21.90 -5.60 -4.02
N TYR A 151 -21.11 -5.37 -2.98
CA TYR A 151 -20.47 -6.44 -2.22
C TYR A 151 -20.36 -6.06 -0.78
N THR A 152 -20.64 -7.00 0.12
CA THR A 152 -20.30 -6.86 1.52
C THR A 152 -18.80 -6.59 1.66
N LYS A 153 -18.45 -5.40 2.11
CA LYS A 153 -17.06 -5.03 2.41
C LYS A 153 -16.74 -5.08 3.90
N GLU A 154 -17.75 -5.02 4.76
CA GLU A 154 -17.58 -5.07 6.21
C GLU A 154 -18.80 -5.70 6.88
N VAL A 155 -18.56 -6.55 7.88
CA VAL A 155 -19.58 -7.11 8.77
C VAL A 155 -19.25 -6.69 10.19
N THR A 156 -20.22 -6.08 10.88
CA THR A 156 -20.02 -5.54 12.23
C THR A 156 -20.99 -6.20 13.21
N LEU A 157 -20.47 -6.73 14.31
CA LEU A 157 -21.22 -7.25 15.44
C LEU A 157 -21.08 -6.30 16.64
N ASN A 158 -22.22 -5.80 17.11
CA ASN A 158 -22.34 -5.09 18.38
C ASN A 158 -22.89 -6.04 19.45
N VAL A 159 -22.08 -6.34 20.47
CA VAL A 159 -22.44 -7.26 21.57
C VAL A 159 -21.60 -6.94 22.81
N TYR A 160 -22.16 -7.12 24.01
CA TYR A 160 -21.49 -6.80 25.30
C TYR A 160 -20.83 -5.41 25.37
N ASN A 161 -21.47 -4.39 24.76
CA ASN A 161 -20.89 -3.04 24.68
C ASN A 161 -19.54 -2.98 23.94
N MET A 162 -19.32 -3.92 23.01
CA MET A 162 -18.20 -3.94 22.09
C MET A 162 -18.71 -3.90 20.65
N THR A 163 -17.97 -3.21 19.79
CA THR A 163 -18.14 -3.21 18.34
C THR A 163 -16.99 -3.99 17.72
N LEU A 164 -17.31 -5.09 17.05
CA LEU A 164 -16.38 -6.02 16.42
C LEU A 164 -16.61 -6.03 14.92
N SER A 165 -15.63 -5.68 14.09
CA SER A 165 -15.79 -5.74 12.64
C SER A 165 -14.71 -6.54 11.90
N LEU A 166 -15.16 -7.30 10.92
CA LEU A 166 -14.34 -8.00 9.94
C LEU A 166 -14.53 -7.28 8.61
N SER A 167 -13.45 -6.79 7.99
CA SER A 167 -13.54 -5.97 6.78
C SER A 167 -12.55 -6.37 5.70
N GLN A 168 -12.93 -6.08 4.46
CA GLN A 168 -12.11 -6.28 3.28
C GLN A 168 -10.85 -5.41 3.32
N ALA A 169 -10.92 -4.22 3.93
CA ALA A 169 -9.79 -3.30 4.05
C ALA A 169 -8.66 -3.88 4.92
N HIS A 170 -8.99 -4.72 5.89
CA HIS A 170 -8.04 -5.30 6.84
C HIS A 170 -8.25 -6.82 6.96
N PRO A 171 -7.96 -7.59 5.90
CA PRO A 171 -8.18 -9.04 5.90
C PRO A 171 -7.37 -9.72 7.00
N GLN A 172 -7.93 -10.76 7.62
CA GLN A 172 -7.34 -11.53 8.73
C GLN A 172 -7.11 -10.75 10.04
N LYS A 173 -7.51 -9.47 10.10
CA LYS A 173 -7.53 -8.68 11.32
C LYS A 173 -8.96 -8.44 11.80
N LEU A 174 -9.11 -8.21 13.09
CA LEU A 174 -10.36 -7.82 13.72
C LEU A 174 -10.27 -6.36 14.16
N LYS A 175 -11.30 -5.57 13.90
CA LYS A 175 -11.40 -4.22 14.45
C LYS A 175 -12.29 -4.25 15.69
N VAL A 176 -11.72 -3.96 16.86
CA VAL A 176 -12.39 -3.95 18.17
C VAL A 176 -12.49 -2.53 18.67
N ASN A 177 -13.70 -1.99 18.80
CA ASN A 177 -13.97 -0.61 19.24
C ASN A 177 -13.12 0.43 18.49
N GLY A 178 -12.97 0.23 17.17
CA GLY A 178 -12.16 1.09 16.32
C GLY A 178 -10.71 0.65 16.15
N ILE A 179 -10.17 -0.24 16.99
CA ILE A 179 -8.74 -0.62 17.01
C ILE A 179 -8.52 -1.93 16.26
N LEU A 180 -7.54 -1.98 15.36
CA LEU A 180 -7.13 -3.20 14.69
C LEU A 180 -6.32 -4.10 15.64
N VAL A 181 -6.72 -5.36 15.71
CA VAL A 181 -6.08 -6.41 16.50
C VAL A 181 -5.86 -7.64 15.63
N ASP A 182 -4.78 -8.38 15.93
CA ASP A 182 -4.51 -9.66 15.29
C ASP A 182 -5.42 -10.75 15.88
N LEU A 183 -5.79 -11.72 15.04
CA LEU A 183 -6.53 -12.91 15.46
C LEU A 183 -5.56 -13.99 16.00
N PRO A 184 -5.97 -14.81 16.98
CA PRO A 184 -7.28 -14.83 17.63
C PRO A 184 -7.42 -13.76 18.72
N PHE A 185 -8.66 -13.31 18.91
CA PHE A 185 -9.03 -12.39 19.99
C PHE A 185 -10.04 -13.08 20.92
N ASN A 186 -9.89 -12.90 22.23
CA ASN A 186 -10.83 -13.42 23.23
C ASN A 186 -11.26 -12.29 24.16
N HIS A 187 -12.48 -12.38 24.67
CA HIS A 187 -12.97 -11.50 25.72
C HIS A 187 -13.56 -12.38 26.83
N GLY A 188 -12.72 -12.76 27.81
CA GLY A 188 -13.01 -13.83 28.77
C GLY A 188 -13.61 -15.08 28.09
N ASP A 189 -14.64 -15.65 28.72
CA ASP A 189 -15.43 -16.76 28.14
C ASP A 189 -16.63 -16.28 27.30
N LYS A 190 -16.78 -14.96 27.09
CA LYS A 190 -17.97 -14.36 26.46
C LYS A 190 -17.98 -14.44 24.94
N LEU A 191 -16.83 -14.21 24.32
CA LEU A 191 -16.69 -14.39 22.88
C LEU A 191 -15.25 -14.66 22.48
N ARG A 192 -15.11 -15.27 21.31
CA ARG A 192 -13.84 -15.52 20.65
C ARG A 192 -13.96 -15.19 19.17
N ALA A 193 -12.97 -14.47 18.65
CA ALA A 193 -12.78 -14.27 17.23
C ALA A 193 -11.51 -14.99 16.77
N PHE A 194 -11.57 -15.67 15.63
CA PHE A 194 -10.48 -16.55 15.17
C PHE A 194 -10.54 -16.79 13.67
N LEU A 195 -9.42 -17.25 13.11
CA LEU A 195 -9.36 -17.78 11.76
C LEU A 195 -9.70 -19.27 11.78
N LYS A 196 -10.52 -19.70 10.83
CA LYS A 196 -10.73 -21.13 10.51
C LYS A 196 -10.65 -21.29 9.00
N GLY A 197 -9.57 -21.92 8.54
CA GLY A 197 -9.20 -21.91 7.12
C GLY A 197 -8.89 -20.50 6.66
N VAL A 198 -9.49 -20.08 5.55
CA VAL A 198 -9.29 -18.74 4.95
C VAL A 198 -10.27 -17.67 5.43
N HIS A 199 -11.19 -17.97 6.36
CA HIS A 199 -12.25 -17.05 6.80
C HIS A 199 -12.13 -16.64 8.27
N GLY A 200 -12.64 -15.46 8.58
CA GLY A 200 -12.75 -14.94 9.95
C GLY A 200 -14.07 -15.32 10.59
N PHE A 201 -14.02 -15.74 11.86
CA PHE A 201 -15.17 -16.12 12.67
C PHE A 201 -15.22 -15.29 13.94
N ILE A 202 -16.42 -14.90 14.38
CA ILE A 202 -16.71 -14.37 15.72
C ILE A 202 -17.79 -15.26 16.31
N LYS A 203 -17.54 -15.88 17.46
CA LYS A 203 -18.45 -16.80 18.16
C LYS A 203 -18.70 -16.31 19.58
N THR A 204 -19.96 -16.21 19.97
CA THR A 204 -20.38 -15.80 21.34
C THR A 204 -20.66 -17.00 22.24
N ASP A 205 -20.74 -16.76 23.56
CA ASP A 205 -21.08 -17.78 24.58
C ASP A 205 -22.52 -18.29 24.46
N PHE A 206 -23.39 -17.52 23.80
CA PHE A 206 -24.77 -17.89 23.45
C PHE A 206 -24.91 -18.40 22.00
N GLU A 207 -23.81 -18.88 21.40
CA GLU A 207 -23.77 -19.61 20.12
C GLU A 207 -24.14 -18.83 18.85
N VAL A 208 -24.30 -17.50 18.90
CA VAL A 208 -24.36 -16.69 17.67
C VAL A 208 -22.96 -16.67 17.04
N THR A 209 -22.90 -17.01 15.76
CA THR A 209 -21.64 -17.06 15.01
C THR A 209 -21.72 -16.20 13.76
N VAL A 210 -20.78 -15.27 13.62
CA VAL A 210 -20.61 -14.43 12.42
C VAL A 210 -19.37 -14.92 11.67
N THR A 211 -19.47 -15.07 10.35
CA THR A 211 -18.36 -15.46 9.46
C THR A 211 -18.21 -14.44 8.34
N PHE A 212 -16.98 -14.10 7.97
CA PHE A 212 -16.67 -13.27 6.80
C PHE A 212 -15.47 -13.83 6.01
N ASP A 213 -15.54 -13.81 4.68
CA ASP A 213 -14.49 -14.30 3.77
C ASP A 213 -13.49 -13.22 3.32
N TRP A 214 -13.56 -12.02 3.92
CA TRP A 214 -12.75 -10.85 3.57
C TRP A 214 -13.06 -10.26 2.18
N TYR A 215 -14.10 -10.76 1.50
CA TYR A 215 -14.41 -10.35 0.15
C TYR A 215 -15.90 -10.08 -0.07
N SER A 216 -16.82 -11.00 0.14
CA SER A 216 -18.23 -10.77 -0.19
C SER A 216 -19.22 -11.69 0.50
N TYR A 217 -18.73 -12.65 1.28
CA TYR A 217 -19.55 -13.66 1.93
C TYR A 217 -19.63 -13.39 3.42
N ALA A 218 -20.81 -13.02 3.89
CA ALA A 218 -21.17 -12.93 5.29
C ALA A 218 -22.15 -14.05 5.65
N ARG A 219 -21.93 -14.72 6.76
CA ARG A 219 -22.84 -15.76 7.27
C ARG A 219 -23.11 -15.56 8.75
N VAL A 220 -24.37 -15.68 9.13
CA VAL A 220 -24.85 -15.66 10.52
C VAL A 220 -25.47 -17.01 10.85
N ILE A 221 -24.98 -17.64 11.92
CA ILE A 221 -25.59 -18.83 12.52
C ILE A 221 -26.32 -18.39 13.78
N LEU A 222 -27.61 -18.69 13.85
CA LEU A 222 -28.48 -18.32 14.96
C LEU A 222 -29.00 -19.59 15.66
N PRO A 223 -28.82 -19.76 16.97
CA PRO A 223 -29.47 -20.85 17.70
C PRO A 223 -30.99 -20.61 17.73
N ASN A 224 -31.76 -21.69 17.58
CA ASN A 224 -33.22 -21.62 17.53
C ASN A 224 -33.89 -21.11 18.83
N THR A 225 -33.14 -20.90 19.90
CA THR A 225 -33.58 -20.19 21.11
C THR A 225 -33.94 -18.73 20.84
N TYR A 226 -33.47 -18.17 19.73
CA TYR A 226 -33.79 -16.82 19.25
C TYR A 226 -34.87 -16.81 18.15
N SER A 227 -35.50 -17.96 17.87
CA SER A 227 -36.61 -18.04 16.90
C SER A 227 -37.72 -17.06 17.29
N GLN A 228 -38.26 -16.33 16.30
CA GLN A 228 -39.26 -15.26 16.47
C GLN A 228 -38.81 -14.04 17.30
N ALA A 229 -37.56 -14.01 17.76
CA ALA A 229 -37.02 -12.92 18.58
C ALA A 229 -36.08 -11.99 17.82
N VAL A 230 -35.77 -12.31 16.56
CA VAL A 230 -34.84 -11.54 15.73
C VAL A 230 -35.55 -10.79 14.62
N CYS A 231 -34.90 -9.75 14.10
CA CYS A 231 -35.36 -9.02 12.93
C CYS A 231 -34.20 -8.44 12.12
N GLY A 232 -34.45 -8.11 10.85
CA GLY A 232 -33.45 -7.59 9.91
C GLY A 232 -33.58 -8.24 8.54
N LEU A 233 -32.58 -8.01 7.68
CA LEU A 233 -32.49 -8.63 6.35
C LEU A 233 -32.49 -10.17 6.38
N CYS A 234 -32.15 -10.80 7.51
CA CYS A 234 -32.19 -12.23 7.69
C CYS A 234 -33.57 -12.81 8.08
N GLY A 235 -34.61 -11.98 8.20
CA GLY A 235 -35.94 -12.43 8.60
C GLY A 235 -36.11 -12.63 10.10
N ASN A 236 -37.17 -13.35 10.50
CA ASN A 236 -37.58 -13.54 11.90
C ASN A 236 -37.21 -14.94 12.48
N ALA A 237 -36.72 -15.86 11.63
CA ALA A 237 -36.28 -17.21 12.01
C ALA A 237 -37.38 -18.07 12.64
N ASP A 238 -38.62 -17.97 12.17
CA ASP A 238 -39.77 -18.67 12.73
C ASP A 238 -40.14 -19.97 11.98
N GLY A 239 -39.46 -20.23 10.87
CA GLY A 239 -39.66 -21.39 10.01
C GLY A 239 -40.61 -21.14 8.83
N ASP A 240 -41.21 -19.95 8.69
CA ASP A 240 -42.04 -19.58 7.54
C ASP A 240 -41.36 -18.56 6.62
N PRO A 241 -40.80 -18.97 5.47
CA PRO A 241 -40.17 -18.02 4.56
C PRO A 241 -41.15 -16.96 4.00
N GLN A 242 -42.47 -17.14 4.09
CA GLN A 242 -43.43 -16.21 3.50
C GLN A 242 -43.56 -14.88 4.27
N ASP A 243 -43.20 -14.83 5.54
CA ASP A 243 -43.31 -13.62 6.38
C ASP A 243 -41.95 -12.95 6.68
N ASP A 244 -40.87 -13.47 6.11
CA ASP A 244 -39.53 -12.91 6.25
C ASP A 244 -39.39 -11.45 5.77
N PHE A 245 -40.30 -10.97 4.90
CA PHE A 245 -40.28 -9.60 4.39
C PHE A 245 -41.06 -8.63 5.27
N ALA A 246 -40.77 -8.67 6.56
CA ALA A 246 -41.27 -7.72 7.55
C ALA A 246 -40.43 -6.43 7.55
N LEU A 247 -41.08 -5.28 7.46
CA LEU A 247 -40.45 -3.97 7.70
C LEU A 247 -40.15 -3.78 9.20
N PRO A 248 -39.35 -2.77 9.61
CA PRO A 248 -39.09 -2.48 11.02
C PRO A 248 -40.32 -2.22 11.89
N ASP A 249 -41.44 -1.79 11.29
CA ASP A 249 -42.73 -1.59 11.97
C ASP A 249 -43.60 -2.87 12.02
N GLY A 250 -43.11 -3.98 11.49
CA GLY A 250 -43.81 -5.27 11.43
C GLY A 250 -44.72 -5.44 10.22
N GLN A 251 -44.86 -4.45 9.34
CA GLN A 251 -45.67 -4.58 8.13
C GLN A 251 -45.04 -5.55 7.13
N GLN A 252 -45.84 -6.45 6.55
CA GLN A 252 -45.40 -7.37 5.50
C GLN A 252 -45.43 -6.73 4.11
N VAL A 253 -44.39 -6.95 3.31
CA VAL A 253 -44.31 -6.48 1.92
C VAL A 253 -43.92 -7.60 0.95
N ALA A 254 -44.35 -7.48 -0.31
CA ALA A 254 -43.99 -8.43 -1.36
C ALA A 254 -42.68 -8.07 -2.09
N ASN A 255 -42.30 -6.79 -2.11
CA ASN A 255 -41.15 -6.30 -2.85
C ASN A 255 -39.87 -6.40 -2.01
N ALA A 256 -38.89 -7.18 -2.48
CA ALA A 256 -37.62 -7.40 -1.80
C ALA A 256 -36.78 -6.12 -1.63
N ILE A 257 -36.79 -5.23 -2.63
CA ILE A 257 -36.06 -3.96 -2.56
C ILE A 257 -36.69 -3.04 -1.52
N GLN A 258 -38.02 -2.95 -1.49
CA GLN A 258 -38.74 -2.18 -0.47
C GLN A 258 -38.46 -2.73 0.94
N PHE A 259 -38.50 -4.05 1.10
CA PHE A 259 -38.15 -4.71 2.35
C PHE A 259 -36.71 -4.37 2.76
N ALA A 260 -35.74 -4.62 1.90
CA ALA A 260 -34.34 -4.52 2.27
C ALA A 260 -33.89 -3.08 2.49
N ASP A 261 -34.38 -2.12 1.69
CA ASP A 261 -34.07 -0.70 1.88
C ASP A 261 -34.63 -0.14 3.20
N SER A 262 -35.74 -0.70 3.69
CA SER A 262 -36.33 -0.29 4.98
C SER A 262 -35.44 -0.63 6.19
N TRP A 263 -34.52 -1.59 6.04
CA TRP A 263 -33.58 -2.01 7.08
C TRP A 263 -32.26 -1.22 7.04
N LYS A 264 -32.21 -0.10 6.31
CA LYS A 264 -31.08 0.82 6.30
C LYS A 264 -30.90 1.47 7.67
N VAL A 265 -29.70 1.36 8.23
CA VAL A 265 -29.37 1.95 9.53
C VAL A 265 -28.56 3.24 9.41
N ALA A 266 -27.74 3.38 8.36
CA ALA A 266 -26.93 4.56 8.15
C ALA A 266 -26.53 4.70 6.67
N ASP A 267 -26.39 5.95 6.24
CA ASP A 267 -25.81 6.31 4.95
C ASP A 267 -24.28 6.33 5.03
N VAL A 268 -23.61 5.93 3.95
CA VAL A 268 -22.15 5.97 3.76
C VAL A 268 -21.84 6.56 2.37
N PRO A 269 -20.62 7.06 2.10
CA PRO A 269 -20.30 7.62 0.80
C PRO A 269 -20.61 6.65 -0.36
N GLY A 270 -21.49 7.07 -1.28
CA GLY A 270 -21.97 6.23 -2.39
C GLY A 270 -23.14 5.30 -2.04
N CYS A 271 -23.80 5.53 -0.90
CA CYS A 271 -25.02 4.85 -0.50
C CYS A 271 -26.18 5.17 -1.46
N GLY A 272 -26.87 4.11 -1.88
CA GLY A 272 -28.15 4.18 -2.56
C GLY A 272 -28.90 2.88 -2.35
N ALA A 273 -30.22 2.89 -2.58
CA ALA A 273 -31.09 1.72 -2.49
C ALA A 273 -30.79 0.62 -3.54
N GLY A 274 -29.65 0.73 -4.25
CA GLY A 274 -29.26 -0.10 -5.36
C GLY A 274 -29.89 0.30 -6.68
N CYS A 275 -29.86 -0.62 -7.63
CA CYS A 275 -30.50 -0.45 -8.92
C CYS A 275 -32.02 -0.60 -8.80
N THR A 276 -32.79 0.46 -9.08
CA THR A 276 -34.25 0.46 -9.03
C THR A 276 -34.91 0.20 -10.40
N GLU A 277 -34.26 0.54 -11.52
CA GLU A 277 -34.73 0.28 -12.89
C GLU A 277 -33.56 -0.06 -13.84
N GLY A 278 -33.76 -1.01 -14.76
CA GLY A 278 -32.80 -1.28 -15.85
C GLY A 278 -31.51 -2.00 -15.45
N CYS A 279 -31.50 -2.73 -14.34
CA CYS A 279 -30.33 -3.48 -13.88
C CYS A 279 -29.84 -4.42 -14.98
N LYS A 280 -28.52 -4.48 -15.19
CA LYS A 280 -27.93 -5.46 -16.11
C LYS A 280 -28.13 -6.84 -15.49
N VAL A 281 -29.19 -7.52 -15.92
CA VAL A 281 -29.46 -8.91 -15.57
C VAL A 281 -28.81 -9.79 -16.62
N CYS A 282 -27.97 -10.72 -16.18
CA CYS A 282 -27.40 -11.73 -17.06
C CYS A 282 -28.51 -12.62 -17.63
N THR A 283 -28.64 -12.62 -18.95
CA THR A 283 -29.59 -13.48 -19.65
C THR A 283 -29.15 -14.95 -19.54
N GLU A 284 -30.10 -15.87 -19.65
CA GLU A 284 -29.77 -17.31 -19.64
C GLU A 284 -28.83 -17.72 -20.79
N ALA A 285 -28.83 -16.97 -21.90
CA ALA A 285 -27.90 -17.17 -22.99
C ALA A 285 -26.45 -16.86 -22.58
N GLU A 286 -26.23 -15.76 -21.86
CA GLU A 286 -24.91 -15.34 -21.36
C GLU A 286 -24.41 -16.29 -20.25
N LYS A 287 -25.27 -16.67 -19.30
CA LYS A 287 -24.92 -17.62 -18.24
C LYS A 287 -24.49 -18.99 -18.78
N ARG A 288 -24.99 -19.39 -19.95
CA ARG A 288 -24.73 -20.71 -20.56
C ARG A 288 -23.23 -20.99 -20.75
N ALA A 289 -22.42 -19.95 -21.00
CA ALA A 289 -20.97 -20.07 -21.16
C ALA A 289 -20.25 -20.57 -19.88
N TYR A 290 -20.84 -20.33 -18.71
CA TYR A 290 -20.21 -20.59 -17.40
C TYR A 290 -20.76 -21.82 -16.67
N ARG A 291 -21.69 -22.56 -17.30
CA ARG A 291 -22.27 -23.80 -16.73
C ARG A 291 -21.32 -25.00 -16.76
N GLY A 292 -20.18 -24.90 -17.45
CA GLY A 292 -19.20 -25.99 -17.56
C GLY A 292 -18.25 -26.10 -16.36
N ASP A 293 -17.55 -27.24 -16.28
CA ASP A 293 -16.60 -27.57 -15.20
C ASP A 293 -15.37 -26.64 -15.10
N LYS A 294 -15.11 -25.83 -16.14
CA LYS A 294 -14.07 -24.79 -16.09
C LYS A 294 -14.51 -23.53 -15.34
N HIS A 295 -15.77 -23.49 -14.90
CA HIS A 295 -16.40 -22.39 -14.19
C HIS A 295 -17.29 -22.97 -13.06
N CYS A 296 -18.57 -22.63 -13.03
CA CYS A 296 -19.49 -22.97 -11.93
C CYS A 296 -19.93 -24.44 -11.92
N GLY A 297 -19.79 -25.18 -13.03
CA GLY A 297 -20.30 -26.55 -13.18
C GLY A 297 -19.77 -27.55 -12.15
N LEU A 298 -18.61 -27.28 -11.53
CA LEU A 298 -18.05 -28.13 -10.48
C LEU A 298 -18.96 -28.25 -9.25
N LEU A 299 -19.73 -27.21 -8.91
CA LEU A 299 -20.63 -27.17 -7.74
C LEU A 299 -21.71 -28.25 -7.80
N VAL A 300 -22.26 -28.51 -8.99
CA VAL A 300 -23.40 -29.42 -9.19
C VAL A 300 -22.99 -30.76 -9.80
N LYS A 301 -21.68 -30.98 -10.00
CA LYS A 301 -21.18 -32.17 -10.68
C LYS A 301 -21.42 -33.43 -9.83
N LYS A 302 -22.36 -34.28 -10.26
CA LYS A 302 -22.76 -35.53 -9.55
C LYS A 302 -21.59 -36.45 -9.17
N ARG A 303 -20.54 -36.50 -10.00
CA ARG A 303 -19.30 -37.25 -9.74
C ARG A 303 -18.10 -36.30 -9.70
N GLY A 304 -18.25 -35.20 -8.97
CA GLY A 304 -17.26 -34.14 -8.81
C GLY A 304 -16.61 -34.12 -7.42
N PRO A 305 -15.76 -33.12 -7.16
CA PRO A 305 -15.04 -33.01 -5.90
C PRO A 305 -15.94 -32.75 -4.69
N PHE A 306 -17.11 -32.13 -4.91
CA PHE A 306 -18.06 -31.76 -3.87
C PHE A 306 -19.23 -32.74 -3.72
N ALA A 307 -19.24 -33.86 -4.46
CA ALA A 307 -20.37 -34.79 -4.48
C ALA A 307 -20.77 -35.35 -3.10
N ALA A 308 -19.82 -35.45 -2.17
CA ALA A 308 -20.09 -35.86 -0.79
C ALA A 308 -20.91 -34.83 0.01
N CYS A 309 -20.96 -33.58 -0.45
CA CYS A 309 -21.66 -32.48 0.20
C CYS A 309 -23.12 -32.36 -0.19
N HIS A 310 -23.48 -32.78 -1.41
CA HIS A 310 -24.76 -32.43 -2.03
C HIS A 310 -25.99 -32.94 -1.28
N SER A 311 -25.84 -34.02 -0.49
CA SER A 311 -26.93 -34.56 0.34
C SER A 311 -27.17 -33.77 1.63
N THR A 312 -26.19 -32.97 2.05
CA THR A 312 -26.24 -32.17 3.29
C THR A 312 -26.45 -30.70 3.00
N ILE A 313 -25.83 -30.18 1.94
CA ILE A 313 -25.97 -28.79 1.49
C ILE A 313 -26.35 -28.79 0.02
N ASP A 314 -27.51 -28.24 -0.31
CA ASP A 314 -27.95 -28.10 -1.71
C ASP A 314 -26.99 -27.18 -2.49
N PRO A 315 -26.30 -27.68 -3.55
CA PRO A 315 -25.38 -26.87 -4.34
C PRO A 315 -26.10 -25.90 -5.29
N THR A 316 -27.40 -26.07 -5.55
CA THR A 316 -28.16 -25.30 -6.55
C THR A 316 -28.09 -23.79 -6.29
N PRO A 317 -28.40 -23.31 -5.07
CA PRO A 317 -28.01 -22.01 -4.57
C PRO A 317 -26.66 -21.43 -5.04
N TYR A 318 -25.58 -22.07 -4.63
CA TYR A 318 -24.22 -21.63 -4.87
C TYR A 318 -23.89 -21.61 -6.36
N PHE A 319 -24.48 -22.53 -7.12
CA PHE A 319 -24.31 -22.62 -8.55
C PHE A 319 -24.97 -21.45 -9.29
N ASP A 320 -26.18 -21.08 -8.90
CA ASP A 320 -26.89 -19.95 -9.50
C ASP A 320 -26.21 -18.62 -9.17
N ASP A 321 -25.78 -18.43 -7.92
CA ASP A 321 -25.01 -17.27 -7.48
C ASP A 321 -23.68 -17.18 -8.28
N CYS A 322 -22.96 -18.30 -8.41
CA CYS A 322 -21.74 -18.37 -9.22
C CYS A 322 -21.98 -17.99 -10.69
N LEU A 323 -23.06 -18.46 -11.31
CA LEU A 323 -23.38 -18.15 -12.71
C LEU A 323 -23.70 -16.67 -12.90
N PHE A 324 -24.42 -16.09 -11.95
CA PHE A 324 -24.76 -14.68 -11.95
C PHE A 324 -23.50 -13.83 -11.84
N ASP A 325 -22.70 -14.05 -10.80
CA ASP A 325 -21.45 -13.31 -10.55
C ASP A 325 -20.45 -13.48 -11.70
N THR A 326 -20.23 -14.71 -12.15
CA THR A 326 -19.26 -14.98 -13.23
C THR A 326 -19.68 -14.32 -14.54
N CYS A 327 -20.99 -14.23 -14.81
CA CYS A 327 -21.49 -13.57 -16.01
C CYS A 327 -21.30 -12.05 -15.96
N LEU A 328 -21.59 -11.43 -14.82
CA LEU A 328 -21.38 -10.00 -14.64
C LEU A 328 -19.91 -9.59 -14.75
N TYR A 329 -19.00 -10.50 -14.41
CA TYR A 329 -17.55 -10.35 -14.49
C TYR A 329 -16.92 -11.00 -15.73
N GLU A 330 -17.74 -11.31 -16.75
CA GLU A 330 -17.28 -11.79 -18.05
C GLU A 330 -16.33 -13.01 -17.96
N GLY A 331 -16.58 -13.90 -17.00
CA GLY A 331 -15.79 -15.12 -16.82
C GLY A 331 -14.56 -14.99 -15.94
N HIS A 332 -14.40 -13.89 -15.19
CA HIS A 332 -13.21 -13.67 -14.36
C HIS A 332 -13.00 -14.83 -13.37
N GLN A 333 -11.86 -15.50 -13.48
CA GLN A 333 -11.60 -16.76 -12.79
C GLN A 333 -11.64 -16.63 -11.27
N GLU A 334 -11.20 -15.50 -10.71
CA GLU A 334 -11.23 -15.27 -9.26
C GLU A 334 -12.66 -15.32 -8.68
N THR A 335 -13.64 -14.82 -9.43
CA THR A 335 -15.05 -14.82 -9.03
C THR A 335 -15.53 -16.27 -8.87
N VAL A 336 -15.26 -17.12 -9.87
CA VAL A 336 -15.53 -18.56 -9.80
C VAL A 336 -14.83 -19.17 -8.60
N CYS A 337 -13.52 -18.93 -8.44
CA CYS A 337 -12.73 -19.56 -7.38
C CYS A 337 -13.26 -19.22 -5.98
N ARG A 338 -13.74 -17.98 -5.77
CA ARG A 338 -14.37 -17.59 -4.51
C ARG A 338 -15.71 -18.28 -4.30
N SER A 339 -16.61 -18.30 -5.29
CA SER A 339 -17.89 -19.01 -5.17
C SER A 339 -17.69 -20.50 -4.84
N LEU A 340 -16.68 -21.15 -5.45
CA LEU A 340 -16.31 -22.52 -5.12
C LEU A 340 -15.78 -22.64 -3.67
N SER A 341 -14.87 -21.75 -3.27
CA SER A 341 -14.29 -21.69 -1.90
C SER A 341 -15.36 -21.51 -0.81
N THR A 342 -16.41 -20.76 -1.11
CA THR A 342 -17.55 -20.56 -0.19
C THR A 342 -18.29 -21.88 0.05
N TYR A 343 -18.62 -22.63 -1.01
CA TYR A 343 -19.28 -23.93 -0.87
C TYR A 343 -18.39 -24.95 -0.15
N VAL A 344 -17.08 -24.92 -0.40
CA VAL A 344 -16.08 -25.73 0.31
C VAL A 344 -16.12 -25.47 1.81
N THR A 345 -16.12 -24.19 2.20
CA THR A 345 -16.18 -23.79 3.62
C THR A 345 -17.49 -24.24 4.26
N ALA A 346 -18.62 -24.03 3.59
CA ALA A 346 -19.91 -24.50 4.07
C ALA A 346 -19.89 -26.02 4.29
N CYS A 347 -19.32 -26.78 3.35
CA CYS A 347 -19.19 -28.22 3.43
C CYS A 347 -18.34 -28.69 4.62
N GLN A 348 -17.14 -28.12 4.75
CA GLN A 348 -16.20 -28.47 5.82
C GLN A 348 -16.70 -28.06 7.19
N SER A 349 -17.54 -27.01 7.28
CA SER A 349 -18.22 -26.63 8.52
C SER A 349 -19.17 -27.71 9.04
N GLN A 350 -19.67 -28.59 8.15
CA GLN A 350 -20.46 -29.78 8.50
C GLN A 350 -19.59 -31.02 8.75
N GLY A 351 -18.27 -30.86 8.81
CA GLY A 351 -17.32 -31.97 8.96
C GLY A 351 -17.16 -32.86 7.74
N ILE A 352 -17.66 -32.43 6.58
CA ILE A 352 -17.60 -33.20 5.33
C ILE A 352 -16.23 -32.99 4.66
N ARG A 353 -15.55 -34.09 4.37
CA ARG A 353 -14.28 -34.06 3.61
C ARG A 353 -14.56 -34.05 2.11
N ILE A 354 -14.11 -32.99 1.45
CA ILE A 354 -14.19 -32.83 -0.01
C ILE A 354 -12.94 -33.37 -0.71
N LYS A 355 -13.06 -33.66 -2.01
CA LYS A 355 -11.91 -34.07 -2.83
C LYS A 355 -11.20 -32.83 -3.41
N PRO A 356 -9.93 -32.97 -3.85
CA PRO A 356 -9.21 -31.87 -4.50
C PRO A 356 -9.98 -31.28 -5.68
N TRP A 357 -10.14 -29.96 -5.66
CA TRP A 357 -10.82 -29.18 -6.70
C TRP A 357 -9.93 -28.08 -7.28
N ARG A 358 -8.97 -27.58 -6.49
CA ARG A 358 -7.91 -26.68 -6.97
C ARG A 358 -6.85 -27.46 -7.73
N THR A 359 -6.35 -26.86 -8.81
CA THR A 359 -5.22 -27.37 -9.60
C THR A 359 -4.29 -26.22 -9.97
N VAL A 360 -3.09 -26.52 -10.45
CA VAL A 360 -2.11 -25.49 -10.87
C VAL A 360 -2.68 -24.57 -11.97
N ALA A 361 -3.60 -25.06 -12.80
CA ALA A 361 -4.24 -24.29 -13.87
C ALA A 361 -5.64 -23.75 -13.49
N PHE A 362 -6.16 -24.11 -12.32
CA PHE A 362 -7.51 -23.77 -11.90
C PHE A 362 -7.61 -23.49 -10.40
N CYS A 363 -7.82 -22.22 -10.03
CA CYS A 363 -7.94 -21.78 -8.64
C CYS A 363 -6.73 -22.18 -7.77
N SER A 364 -5.53 -22.09 -8.34
CA SER A 364 -4.28 -22.47 -7.68
C SER A 364 -4.14 -21.72 -6.34
N PRO A 365 -3.91 -22.44 -5.23
CA PRO A 365 -3.69 -21.79 -3.95
C PRO A 365 -2.35 -21.05 -3.94
N VAL A 366 -2.27 -19.95 -3.18
CA VAL A 366 -1.06 -19.15 -2.96
C VAL A 366 -0.92 -18.96 -1.46
N CYS A 367 0.21 -19.38 -0.88
CA CYS A 367 0.50 -19.24 0.54
C CYS A 367 1.69 -18.31 0.78
N PRO A 368 1.66 -17.51 1.87
CA PRO A 368 2.82 -16.73 2.31
C PRO A 368 4.05 -17.59 2.64
N PRO A 369 5.24 -16.98 2.79
CA PRO A 369 6.44 -17.70 3.25
C PRO A 369 6.22 -18.46 4.57
N ASN A 370 6.89 -19.61 4.71
CA ASN A 370 6.78 -20.53 5.86
C ASN A 370 5.36 -21.08 6.07
N GLN A 371 4.57 -21.15 4.99
CA GLN A 371 3.25 -21.75 4.96
C GLN A 371 3.10 -22.65 3.74
N HIS A 372 2.27 -23.68 3.87
CA HIS A 372 1.84 -24.52 2.77
C HIS A 372 0.32 -24.62 2.71
N TYR A 373 -0.19 -24.93 1.53
CA TYR A 373 -1.61 -25.12 1.32
C TYR A 373 -2.04 -26.53 1.72
N GLU A 374 -3.14 -26.62 2.45
CA GLU A 374 -3.86 -27.87 2.66
C GLU A 374 -5.34 -27.71 2.34
N LEU A 375 -5.91 -28.70 1.64
CA LEU A 375 -7.36 -28.77 1.43
C LEU A 375 -8.10 -29.04 2.74
N CYS A 376 -7.47 -29.71 3.69
CA CYS A 376 -8.10 -30.22 4.90
C CYS A 376 -7.05 -30.23 6.02
N GLY A 377 -6.56 -29.02 6.36
CA GLY A 377 -5.64 -28.79 7.45
C GLY A 377 -6.36 -28.56 8.80
N PRO A 378 -5.61 -28.29 9.88
CA PRO A 378 -6.17 -28.10 11.21
C PRO A 378 -7.06 -26.85 11.26
N ALA A 379 -8.33 -27.00 11.68
CA ALA A 379 -9.26 -25.87 11.78
C ALA A 379 -8.82 -24.81 12.81
N CYS A 380 -8.00 -25.20 13.79
CA CYS A 380 -7.43 -24.33 14.80
C CYS A 380 -5.89 -24.43 14.69
N PRO A 381 -5.25 -23.52 13.94
CA PRO A 381 -3.81 -23.58 13.74
C PRO A 381 -3.05 -23.25 15.03
N ALA A 382 -1.85 -23.82 15.18
CA ALA A 382 -0.95 -23.45 16.26
C ALA A 382 -0.53 -21.98 16.11
N THR A 383 -0.77 -21.19 17.14
CA THR A 383 -0.41 -19.76 17.18
C THR A 383 0.69 -19.54 18.22
N CYS A 384 1.28 -18.36 18.22
CA CYS A 384 2.22 -17.93 19.25
C CYS A 384 1.63 -17.87 20.68
N ARG A 385 0.33 -18.19 20.86
CA ARG A 385 -0.27 -18.47 22.18
C ARG A 385 0.17 -19.81 22.78
N GLY A 386 0.71 -20.71 21.98
CA GLY A 386 1.07 -22.08 22.38
C GLY A 386 0.15 -23.15 21.79
N GLN A 387 0.62 -24.40 21.80
CA GLN A 387 -0.03 -25.54 21.15
C GLN A 387 -1.28 -26.04 21.91
N GLU A 388 -1.32 -25.89 23.23
CA GLU A 388 -2.44 -26.33 24.09
C GLU A 388 -3.77 -25.63 23.71
N ALA A 389 -3.73 -24.34 23.35
CA ALA A 389 -4.90 -23.58 22.90
C ALA A 389 -5.46 -24.02 21.53
N ALA A 390 -4.66 -24.72 20.72
CA ALA A 390 -5.10 -25.34 19.47
C ALA A 390 -5.72 -26.72 19.71
N GLU A 391 -5.23 -27.46 20.72
CA GLU A 391 -5.71 -28.79 21.10
C GLU A 391 -7.05 -28.75 21.86
N GLU A 392 -7.32 -27.69 22.64
CA GLU A 392 -8.60 -27.48 23.35
C GLU A 392 -9.73 -26.91 22.48
N CYS A 393 -9.49 -26.74 21.18
CA CYS A 393 -10.45 -26.14 20.26
C CYS A 393 -11.55 -27.15 19.90
N GLU A 394 -12.81 -26.86 20.23
CA GLU A 394 -13.97 -27.69 19.86
C GLU A 394 -14.08 -27.92 18.34
N GLU A 395 -13.54 -26.99 17.56
CA GLU A 395 -13.48 -27.03 16.10
C GLU A 395 -12.35 -27.91 15.56
N ALA A 396 -11.39 -28.36 16.38
CA ALA A 396 -10.25 -29.21 15.97
C ALA A 396 -10.68 -30.56 15.36
N LYS A 397 -11.90 -31.03 15.67
CA LYS A 397 -12.49 -32.23 15.06
C LYS A 397 -12.83 -32.08 13.58
N PHE A 398 -12.91 -30.83 13.09
CA PHE A 398 -13.16 -30.52 11.69
C PHE A 398 -11.87 -30.05 11.02
N CYS A 399 -11.74 -30.26 9.72
CA CYS A 399 -10.66 -29.67 8.94
C CYS A 399 -11.14 -28.44 8.18
N ALA A 400 -10.21 -27.59 7.76
CA ALA A 400 -10.50 -26.43 6.93
C ALA A 400 -9.49 -26.33 5.76
N GLU A 401 -9.94 -25.80 4.63
CA GLU A 401 -9.09 -25.42 3.51
C GLU A 401 -8.36 -24.10 3.82
N GLY A 402 -7.05 -24.04 3.57
CA GLY A 402 -6.29 -22.81 3.74
C GLY A 402 -4.77 -22.97 3.66
N CYS A 403 -4.07 -21.93 4.09
CA CYS A 403 -2.63 -21.93 4.27
C CYS A 403 -2.29 -22.12 5.74
N PHE A 404 -1.36 -23.02 6.02
CA PHE A 404 -0.99 -23.44 7.37
C PHE A 404 0.52 -23.32 7.54
N CYS A 405 0.97 -22.95 8.74
CA CYS A 405 2.39 -22.83 9.04
C CYS A 405 3.13 -24.16 8.80
N ASP A 406 4.33 -24.05 8.25
CA ASP A 406 5.24 -25.19 8.11
C ASP A 406 5.71 -25.69 9.49
N GLN A 407 6.17 -26.95 9.54
CA GLN A 407 6.68 -27.54 10.77
C GLN A 407 7.80 -26.68 11.38
N GLY A 408 7.68 -26.37 12.68
CA GLY A 408 8.62 -25.51 13.42
C GLY A 408 8.25 -24.03 13.44
N PHE A 409 7.16 -23.62 12.76
CA PHE A 409 6.65 -22.26 12.76
C PHE A 409 5.27 -22.17 13.42
N LEU A 410 4.99 -21.02 14.03
CA LEU A 410 3.73 -20.69 14.69
C LEU A 410 3.14 -19.42 14.08
N LEU A 411 1.81 -19.34 14.03
CA LEU A 411 1.12 -18.17 13.51
C LEU A 411 1.23 -16.99 14.50
N SER A 412 1.87 -15.91 14.04
CA SER A 412 2.01 -14.61 14.71
C SER A 412 1.34 -13.55 13.84
N GLY A 413 0.08 -13.22 14.15
CA GLY A 413 -0.74 -12.37 13.30
C GLY A 413 -1.00 -13.05 11.95
N ASP A 414 -0.48 -12.47 10.87
CA ASP A 414 -0.61 -12.95 9.49
C ASP A 414 0.63 -13.73 8.99
N ARG A 415 1.65 -13.92 9.85
CA ARG A 415 2.94 -14.53 9.48
C ARG A 415 3.23 -15.78 10.29
N CYS A 416 3.92 -16.73 9.68
CA CYS A 416 4.44 -17.90 10.37
C CYS A 416 5.90 -17.66 10.76
N VAL A 417 6.16 -17.65 12.07
CA VAL A 417 7.45 -17.30 12.67
C VAL A 417 7.95 -18.44 13.58
N PRO A 418 9.27 -18.61 13.77
CA PRO A 418 9.80 -19.51 14.78
C PRO A 418 9.38 -19.07 16.19
N LEU A 419 9.34 -20.01 17.14
CA LEU A 419 8.96 -19.73 18.54
C LEU A 419 9.75 -18.55 19.16
N SER A 420 11.03 -18.40 18.82
CA SER A 420 11.89 -17.31 19.30
C SER A 420 11.53 -15.92 18.77
N GLN A 421 10.58 -15.82 17.85
CA GLN A 421 10.07 -14.58 17.25
C GLN A 421 8.59 -14.38 17.55
N CYS A 422 8.02 -15.20 18.43
CA CYS A 422 6.68 -14.96 18.94
C CYS A 422 6.64 -13.66 19.75
N GLY A 423 5.52 -12.96 19.63
CA GLY A 423 5.27 -11.73 20.36
C GLY A 423 4.71 -11.97 21.75
N CYS A 424 3.94 -11.00 22.23
CA CYS A 424 3.57 -10.87 23.63
C CYS A 424 2.06 -10.88 23.79
N TRP A 425 1.60 -11.38 24.94
CA TRP A 425 0.21 -11.31 25.35
C TRP A 425 0.05 -10.26 26.45
N HIS A 426 -0.81 -9.27 26.21
CA HIS A 426 -1.09 -8.21 27.16
C HIS A 426 -2.57 -7.84 27.10
N GLN A 427 -3.24 -7.86 28.26
CA GLN A 427 -4.67 -7.56 28.39
C GLN A 427 -5.55 -8.32 27.36
N GLU A 428 -5.37 -9.65 27.28
CA GLU A 428 -6.12 -10.55 26.38
C GLU A 428 -5.89 -10.33 24.88
N ARG A 429 -4.97 -9.43 24.50
CA ARG A 429 -4.56 -9.16 23.13
C ARG A 429 -3.15 -9.67 22.84
N TYR A 430 -2.97 -10.20 21.63
CA TYR A 430 -1.66 -10.52 21.07
C TYR A 430 -1.05 -9.29 20.38
N TYR A 431 0.25 -9.08 20.61
CA TYR A 431 1.08 -8.06 19.99
C TYR A 431 2.29 -8.75 19.38
N GLN A 432 2.70 -8.37 18.17
CA GLN A 432 3.86 -8.97 17.51
C GLN A 432 5.16 -8.53 18.19
N ALA A 433 6.23 -9.33 18.08
CA ALA A 433 7.53 -8.97 18.63
C ALA A 433 8.02 -7.64 18.02
N GLY A 434 8.39 -6.68 18.86
CA GLY A 434 8.78 -5.32 18.48
C GLY A 434 7.61 -4.33 18.33
N GLU A 435 6.36 -4.75 18.48
CA GLU A 435 5.20 -3.86 18.36
C GLU A 435 5.15 -2.86 19.54
N GLU A 436 5.05 -1.57 19.22
CA GLU A 436 4.79 -0.51 20.20
C GLU A 436 3.30 -0.15 20.23
N PHE A 437 2.74 0.04 21.43
CA PHE A 437 1.31 0.37 21.58
C PHE A 437 1.02 1.16 22.86
N PHE A 438 -0.15 1.81 22.90
CA PHE A 438 -0.68 2.42 24.12
C PHE A 438 -1.68 1.47 24.80
N ALA A 439 -1.36 1.02 26.03
CA ALA A 439 -2.20 0.07 26.76
C ALA A 439 -3.50 0.70 27.30
N CYS A 440 -3.52 2.01 27.52
CA CYS A 440 -4.64 2.70 28.17
C CYS A 440 -5.46 3.58 27.21
N PRO A 441 -6.79 3.72 27.42
CA PRO A 441 -7.64 4.59 26.60
C PRO A 441 -7.23 6.07 26.55
N ARG A 442 -6.45 6.54 27.53
CA ARG A 442 -5.93 7.92 27.61
C ARG A 442 -4.47 8.05 27.19
N CYS A 443 -3.88 7.00 26.60
CA CYS A 443 -2.48 6.98 26.19
C CYS A 443 -1.51 7.27 27.36
N SER A 444 -1.93 6.92 28.59
CA SER A 444 -1.18 7.18 29.83
C SER A 444 0.04 6.28 30.01
N GLU A 445 0.20 5.28 29.15
CA GLU A 445 1.23 4.26 29.22
C GLU A 445 1.53 3.75 27.82
N ARG A 446 2.81 3.79 27.43
CA ARG A 446 3.33 3.27 26.16
C ARG A 446 4.11 1.99 26.45
N CYS A 447 3.81 0.95 25.70
CA CYS A 447 4.34 -0.40 25.88
C CYS A 447 5.03 -0.88 24.61
N VAL A 448 6.03 -1.73 24.78
CA VAL A 448 6.73 -2.42 23.70
C VAL A 448 6.70 -3.91 23.98
N CYS A 449 6.32 -4.70 22.97
CA CYS A 449 6.46 -6.15 23.03
C CYS A 449 7.91 -6.56 22.75
N GLN A 450 8.58 -7.11 23.76
CA GLN A 450 9.96 -7.57 23.66
C GLN A 450 10.04 -8.95 22.98
N GLY A 451 11.20 -9.26 22.39
CA GLY A 451 11.42 -10.52 21.67
C GLY A 451 11.44 -11.78 22.56
N ASP A 452 11.46 -11.62 23.88
CA ASP A 452 11.32 -12.70 24.87
C ASP A 452 9.86 -12.92 25.31
N GLY A 453 8.90 -12.23 24.69
CA GLY A 453 7.47 -12.31 25.00
C GLY A 453 7.03 -11.42 26.17
N ALA A 454 7.96 -10.67 26.79
CA ALA A 454 7.63 -9.73 27.86
C ALA A 454 7.11 -8.41 27.29
N VAL A 455 6.15 -7.80 27.98
CA VAL A 455 5.71 -6.44 27.68
C VAL A 455 6.39 -5.47 28.63
N GLU A 456 7.11 -4.50 28.08
CA GLU A 456 7.71 -3.40 28.84
C GLU A 456 6.89 -2.14 28.62
N CYS A 457 6.28 -1.64 29.70
CA CYS A 457 5.47 -0.42 29.68
C CYS A 457 6.14 0.72 30.44
N ARG A 458 6.00 1.94 29.91
CA ARG A 458 6.49 3.17 30.53
C ARG A 458 5.38 4.21 30.57
N PRO A 459 5.30 5.03 31.63
CA PRO A 459 4.37 6.16 31.67
C PRO A 459 4.53 7.05 30.43
N ALA A 460 3.41 7.39 29.81
CA ALA A 460 3.36 8.22 28.62
C ALA A 460 2.14 9.15 28.68
N GLY A 461 2.08 10.14 27.81
CA GLY A 461 0.94 11.03 27.70
C GLY A 461 1.02 11.79 26.40
N CYS A 462 -0.12 12.20 25.88
CA CYS A 462 -0.15 13.02 24.67
C CYS A 462 0.38 14.42 24.97
N GLY A 463 1.04 15.02 23.97
CA GLY A 463 1.53 16.39 24.05
C GLY A 463 0.38 17.38 24.28
N THR A 464 0.71 18.63 24.62
CA THR A 464 -0.27 19.68 24.94
C THR A 464 -1.22 20.05 23.81
N ALA A 465 -0.91 19.65 22.57
CA ALA A 465 -1.73 19.87 21.37
C ALA A 465 -2.21 18.57 20.72
N GLU A 466 -2.12 17.45 21.44
CA GLU A 466 -2.52 16.12 20.99
C GLU A 466 -3.61 15.54 21.89
N VAL A 467 -4.51 14.79 21.29
CA VAL A 467 -5.55 14.04 21.98
C VAL A 467 -5.32 12.55 21.75
N CYS A 468 -5.41 11.77 22.82
CA CYS A 468 -5.42 10.32 22.69
C CYS A 468 -6.72 9.89 22.03
N ARG A 469 -6.63 9.38 20.81
CA ARG A 469 -7.77 8.83 20.07
C ARG A 469 -7.35 7.60 19.28
N VAL A 470 -8.30 7.01 18.58
CA VAL A 470 -8.04 5.93 17.63
C VAL A 470 -8.20 6.53 16.23
N GLU A 471 -7.16 6.45 15.42
CA GLU A 471 -7.14 6.92 14.04
C GLU A 471 -6.59 5.78 13.18
N ASP A 472 -7.29 5.45 12.08
CA ASP A 472 -6.94 4.35 11.17
C ASP A 472 -6.63 3.00 11.84
N GLY A 473 -7.38 2.66 12.90
CA GLY A 473 -7.21 1.39 13.60
C GLY A 473 -6.12 1.39 14.67
N VAL A 474 -5.38 2.49 14.83
CA VAL A 474 -4.27 2.58 15.78
C VAL A 474 -4.63 3.55 16.90
N ARG A 475 -4.35 3.16 18.15
CA ARG A 475 -4.47 4.07 19.29
C ARG A 475 -3.16 4.84 19.43
N GLY A 476 -3.26 6.16 19.49
CA GLY A 476 -2.10 7.04 19.55
C GLY A 476 -2.46 8.44 19.99
N CYS A 477 -1.43 9.26 20.15
CA CYS A 477 -1.56 10.69 20.36
C CYS A 477 -1.60 11.37 19.01
N TYR A 478 -2.74 11.98 18.70
CA TYR A 478 -2.97 12.61 17.41
C TYR A 478 -3.24 14.11 17.61
N PRO A 479 -2.81 14.98 16.69
CA PRO A 479 -3.01 16.41 16.81
C PRO A 479 -4.50 16.76 16.94
N GLN A 480 -4.81 17.69 17.84
CA GLN A 480 -6.18 18.17 18.04
C GLN A 480 -6.70 18.90 16.80
N ASP A 481 -5.82 19.64 16.11
CA ASP A 481 -6.05 20.35 14.85
C ASP A 481 -4.88 20.13 13.89
N CYS A 482 -5.13 20.12 12.58
CA CYS A 482 -4.09 20.02 11.54
C CYS A 482 -4.17 21.21 10.59
N GLY A 483 -3.01 21.71 10.15
CA GLY A 483 -2.92 22.66 9.04
C GLY A 483 -3.00 21.91 7.72
N ARG A 484 -3.69 22.49 6.72
CA ARG A 484 -3.78 21.92 5.37
C ARG A 484 -3.32 22.93 4.34
N CYS A 485 -2.28 22.56 3.59
CA CYS A 485 -1.86 23.29 2.40
C CYS A 485 -2.29 22.51 1.15
N GLN A 486 -2.82 23.20 0.15
CA GLN A 486 -3.40 22.57 -1.03
C GLN A 486 -2.81 23.11 -2.34
N VAL A 487 -2.54 22.19 -3.26
CA VAL A 487 -2.25 22.49 -4.67
C VAL A 487 -3.53 22.18 -5.46
N LEU A 488 -4.10 23.22 -6.07
CA LEU A 488 -5.39 23.20 -6.76
C LEU A 488 -5.19 23.53 -8.24
N GLY A 489 -4.80 22.55 -9.05
CA GLY A 489 -4.59 22.76 -10.48
C GLY A 489 -3.16 23.12 -10.85
N ALA A 490 -3.01 23.90 -11.93
CA ALA A 490 -1.72 24.31 -12.46
C ALA A 490 -1.20 25.58 -11.77
N VAL A 491 -2.09 26.52 -11.40
CA VAL A 491 -1.67 27.86 -10.93
C VAL A 491 -2.26 28.30 -9.59
N SER A 492 -3.19 27.54 -8.98
CA SER A 492 -3.86 27.92 -7.73
C SER A 492 -3.41 27.07 -6.53
N TYR A 493 -3.25 27.72 -5.37
CA TYR A 493 -2.79 27.11 -4.12
C TYR A 493 -3.53 27.71 -2.92
N SER A 494 -3.53 27.01 -1.79
CA SER A 494 -4.02 27.50 -0.50
C SER A 494 -3.00 27.18 0.59
N THR A 495 -2.61 28.18 1.40
CA THR A 495 -1.63 28.00 2.49
C THR A 495 -2.22 27.26 3.69
N PHE A 496 -1.39 26.91 4.68
CA PHE A 496 -1.86 26.26 5.92
C PHE A 496 -2.87 27.11 6.71
N ASP A 497 -2.82 28.43 6.57
CA ASP A 497 -3.73 29.38 7.21
C ASP A 497 -4.92 29.76 6.31
N GLY A 498 -5.05 29.12 5.15
CA GLY A 498 -6.16 29.31 4.20
C GLY A 498 -5.99 30.51 3.29
N HIS A 499 -4.76 31.04 3.12
CA HIS A 499 -4.52 32.14 2.20
C HIS A 499 -4.47 31.63 0.74
N PRO A 500 -5.30 32.15 -0.18
CA PRO A 500 -5.28 31.74 -1.58
C PRO A 500 -4.12 32.40 -2.34
N LEU A 501 -3.23 31.59 -2.92
CA LEU A 501 -2.08 32.01 -3.72
C LEU A 501 -2.26 31.63 -5.19
N ARG A 502 -1.82 32.51 -6.11
CA ARG A 502 -1.96 32.29 -7.57
C ARG A 502 -0.70 32.69 -8.34
N PHE A 503 -0.04 31.75 -9.00
CA PHE A 503 1.12 32.05 -9.84
C PHE A 503 1.40 30.96 -10.89
N ALA A 504 1.84 31.36 -12.08
CA ALA A 504 2.16 30.45 -13.19
C ALA A 504 3.68 30.24 -13.32
N GLY A 505 4.25 29.45 -12.42
CA GLY A 505 5.68 29.18 -12.33
C GLY A 505 6.11 27.85 -12.98
N THR A 506 7.26 27.82 -13.66
CA THR A 506 7.76 26.62 -14.37
C THR A 506 8.98 25.97 -13.71
N CYS A 507 9.43 26.48 -12.57
CA CYS A 507 10.57 25.93 -11.84
C CYS A 507 10.18 24.81 -10.87
N ALA A 508 11.15 24.28 -10.12
CA ALA A 508 10.90 23.51 -8.90
C ALA A 508 10.66 24.48 -7.74
N TYR A 509 9.67 24.20 -6.90
CA TYR A 509 9.28 25.06 -5.78
C TYR A 509 9.23 24.28 -4.47
N THR A 510 9.73 24.87 -3.39
CA THR A 510 9.52 24.34 -2.03
C THR A 510 8.10 24.68 -1.57
N LEU A 511 7.25 23.65 -1.43
CA LEU A 511 5.89 23.81 -0.89
C LEU A 511 5.94 24.09 0.60
N ALA A 512 6.57 23.21 1.36
CA ALA A 512 6.82 23.44 2.77
C ALA A 512 8.11 22.73 3.20
N ALA A 513 8.86 23.38 4.08
CA ALA A 513 10.06 22.85 4.68
C ALA A 513 10.09 23.20 6.17
N VAL A 514 10.69 22.31 6.94
CA VAL A 514 11.06 22.52 8.34
C VAL A 514 12.53 22.14 8.44
N GLU A 515 13.38 23.15 8.37
CA GLU A 515 14.83 23.02 8.51
C GLU A 515 15.18 23.23 10.00
N ASP A 516 15.86 22.26 10.59
CA ASP A 516 16.32 22.24 11.99
C ASP A 516 15.24 22.12 13.10
N ALA A 517 15.02 20.87 13.53
CA ALA A 517 14.48 20.57 14.85
C ALA A 517 15.63 20.51 15.91
N GLY A 518 16.82 20.07 15.54
CA GLY A 518 17.85 19.75 16.54
C GLY A 518 17.49 18.48 17.33
N PRO A 519 18.44 17.89 18.08
CA PRO A 519 18.25 16.56 18.68
C PRO A 519 17.23 16.50 19.83
N GLU A 520 16.80 17.66 20.37
CA GLU A 520 15.84 17.73 21.49
C GLU A 520 14.44 18.20 21.09
N ASP A 521 14.23 18.60 19.83
CA ASP A 521 12.91 19.03 19.35
C ASP A 521 12.12 17.82 18.84
N PRO A 522 10.87 17.63 19.32
CA PRO A 522 10.05 16.48 18.96
C PRO A 522 9.59 16.46 17.50
N LEU A 523 9.81 17.53 16.72
CA LEU A 523 9.35 17.62 15.33
C LEU A 523 10.26 16.87 14.35
N VAL A 524 9.64 16.17 13.40
CA VAL A 524 10.36 15.53 12.29
C VAL A 524 10.69 16.58 11.23
N PRO A 525 11.99 16.83 10.90
CA PRO A 525 12.38 17.70 9.79
C PRO A 525 11.99 17.09 8.45
N PHE A 526 11.49 17.92 7.54
CA PHE A 526 11.11 17.48 6.19
C PHE A 526 11.20 18.62 5.18
N VAL A 527 11.26 18.26 3.90
CA VAL A 527 11.12 19.18 2.77
C VAL A 527 10.16 18.56 1.75
N VAL A 528 9.15 19.31 1.32
CA VAL A 528 8.26 18.95 0.22
C VAL A 528 8.50 19.90 -0.94
N GLU A 529 8.96 19.35 -2.06
CA GLU A 529 9.21 20.08 -3.30
C GLU A 529 8.21 19.69 -4.39
N MET A 530 7.84 20.66 -5.22
CA MET A 530 6.94 20.49 -6.34
C MET A 530 7.65 20.93 -7.62
N GLU A 531 7.81 20.01 -8.55
CA GLU A 531 8.33 20.31 -9.88
C GLU A 531 7.20 20.57 -10.86
N LYS A 532 7.34 21.65 -11.64
CA LYS A 532 6.38 22.07 -12.66
C LYS A 532 6.92 21.81 -14.07
N GLU A 533 6.02 21.64 -15.04
CA GLU A 533 6.41 21.51 -16.45
C GLU A 533 6.95 22.84 -17.02
N ASN A 534 7.83 22.77 -18.02
CA ASN A 534 8.41 23.95 -18.69
C ASN A 534 7.42 24.69 -19.64
N ASN A 535 6.12 24.41 -19.56
CA ASN A 535 5.10 25.07 -20.37
C ASN A 535 4.74 26.44 -19.78
N ARG A 536 4.83 27.51 -20.58
CA ARG A 536 4.70 28.90 -20.10
C ARG A 536 3.27 29.35 -19.79
N GLU A 537 2.24 28.61 -20.21
CA GLU A 537 0.85 29.07 -20.12
C GLU A 537 0.07 28.45 -18.96
N ALA A 538 0.27 27.15 -18.66
CA ALA A 538 -0.35 26.45 -17.55
C ALA A 538 0.54 25.27 -17.13
N PRO A 539 1.63 25.52 -16.38
CA PRO A 539 2.56 24.47 -16.01
C PRO A 539 1.95 23.53 -14.98
N ALA A 540 1.62 22.31 -15.41
CA ALA A 540 1.09 21.29 -14.53
C ALA A 540 2.18 20.75 -13.58
N VAL A 541 1.75 20.13 -12.48
CA VAL A 541 2.65 19.42 -11.57
C VAL A 541 3.25 18.23 -12.33
N ARG A 542 4.57 18.19 -12.47
CA ARG A 542 5.30 17.07 -13.08
C ARG A 542 5.51 15.96 -12.07
N ARG A 543 5.96 16.31 -10.86
CA ARG A 543 6.14 15.40 -9.73
C ARG A 543 6.23 16.16 -8.41
N LEU A 544 5.91 15.47 -7.32
CA LEU A 544 6.15 15.92 -5.95
C LEU A 544 7.31 15.09 -5.36
N LEU A 545 8.20 15.73 -4.61
CA LEU A 545 9.32 15.11 -3.91
C LEU A 545 9.18 15.39 -2.43
N VAL A 546 9.26 14.36 -1.59
CA VAL A 546 9.20 14.46 -0.13
C VAL A 546 10.48 13.91 0.45
N THR A 547 11.30 14.78 1.02
CA THR A 547 12.53 14.41 1.72
C THR A 547 12.29 14.42 3.22
N VAL A 548 12.44 13.25 3.86
CA VAL A 548 12.21 13.06 5.29
C VAL A 548 13.03 11.87 5.80
N HIS A 549 13.56 11.93 7.02
CA HIS A 549 14.46 10.88 7.56
C HIS A 549 15.64 10.49 6.63
N GLY A 550 16.11 11.42 5.80
CA GLY A 550 17.21 11.19 4.86
C GLY A 550 16.85 10.39 3.60
N VAL A 551 15.57 10.07 3.39
CA VAL A 551 15.06 9.46 2.15
C VAL A 551 14.21 10.47 1.37
N THR A 552 14.29 10.44 0.04
CA THR A 552 13.49 11.28 -0.86
C THR A 552 12.50 10.45 -1.65
N VAL A 553 11.21 10.57 -1.35
CA VAL A 553 10.12 9.89 -2.06
C VAL A 553 9.54 10.80 -3.15
N GLY A 554 9.57 10.36 -4.40
CA GLY A 554 9.02 11.07 -5.55
C GLY A 554 7.74 10.46 -6.10
N MET A 555 6.70 11.27 -6.29
CA MET A 555 5.42 10.90 -6.90
C MET A 555 5.22 11.64 -8.22
N ALA A 556 5.34 10.93 -9.34
CA ALA A 556 5.24 11.52 -10.68
C ALA A 556 3.80 11.60 -11.21
N ARG A 557 3.50 12.61 -12.03
CA ARG A 557 2.21 12.74 -12.71
C ARG A 557 1.96 11.58 -13.68
N GLY A 558 0.71 11.12 -13.76
CA GLY A 558 0.28 10.06 -14.67
C GLY A 558 0.71 8.65 -14.27
N THR A 559 1.28 8.48 -13.07
CA THR A 559 1.65 7.16 -12.53
C THR A 559 0.80 6.82 -11.31
N GLN A 560 0.50 5.53 -11.11
CA GLN A 560 -0.28 4.98 -9.99
C GLN A 560 0.38 3.70 -9.52
N TRP A 561 0.20 3.34 -8.24
CA TRP A 561 0.81 2.15 -7.61
C TRP A 561 2.33 2.11 -7.59
N GLU A 562 3.00 3.18 -8.03
CA GLU A 562 4.45 3.32 -8.06
C GLU A 562 4.89 4.70 -7.57
N VAL A 563 6.07 4.73 -6.98
CA VAL A 563 6.81 5.93 -6.53
C VAL A 563 8.30 5.76 -6.83
N THR A 564 9.06 6.84 -6.67
CA THR A 564 10.53 6.76 -6.64
C THR A 564 11.02 6.96 -5.21
N VAL A 565 12.08 6.27 -4.79
CA VAL A 565 12.80 6.48 -3.53
C VAL A 565 14.26 6.72 -3.90
N ASP A 566 14.78 7.89 -3.56
CA ASP A 566 16.13 8.35 -3.93
C ASP A 566 16.41 8.20 -5.45
N GLY A 567 15.36 8.38 -6.25
CA GLY A 567 15.38 8.28 -7.71
C GLY A 567 15.15 6.87 -8.28
N GLU A 568 15.10 5.82 -7.45
CA GLU A 568 14.83 4.43 -7.86
C GLU A 568 13.33 4.12 -7.80
N GLN A 569 12.77 3.39 -8.76
CA GLN A 569 11.34 3.06 -8.79
C GLN A 569 10.97 1.92 -7.82
N HIS A 570 9.89 2.13 -7.06
CA HIS A 570 9.32 1.16 -6.13
C HIS A 570 7.80 1.03 -6.32
N LEU A 571 7.28 -0.18 -6.12
CA LEU A 571 5.85 -0.47 -6.10
C LEU A 571 5.26 -0.24 -4.71
N LEU A 572 3.97 0.11 -4.66
CA LEU A 572 3.21 0.31 -3.42
C LEU A 572 2.40 -0.94 -3.04
N PRO A 573 2.12 -1.18 -1.74
CA PRO A 573 2.50 -0.35 -0.58
C PRO A 573 3.98 -0.50 -0.20
N LEU A 574 4.54 0.55 0.40
CA LEU A 574 5.96 0.63 0.76
C LEU A 574 6.11 1.20 2.19
N THR A 575 7.07 0.66 2.93
CA THR A 575 7.45 1.14 4.27
C THR A 575 8.95 1.41 4.27
N LEU A 576 9.36 2.60 4.71
CA LEU A 576 10.73 3.10 4.70
C LEU A 576 11.12 3.59 6.11
N ALA A 577 12.40 3.90 6.30
CA ALA A 577 12.94 4.48 7.54
C ALA A 577 12.50 3.70 8.80
N GLU A 578 12.73 2.39 8.81
CA GLU A 578 12.40 1.49 9.94
C GLU A 578 10.93 1.50 10.36
N GLY A 579 10.01 1.88 9.47
CA GLY A 579 8.57 1.96 9.78
C GLY A 579 8.03 3.37 9.90
N ALA A 580 8.89 4.39 10.01
CA ALA A 580 8.48 5.77 10.25
C ALA A 580 7.80 6.43 9.04
N VAL A 581 8.01 5.93 7.83
CA VAL A 581 7.40 6.45 6.59
C VAL A 581 6.66 5.33 5.88
N THR A 582 5.36 5.52 5.64
CA THR A 582 4.53 4.61 4.84
C THR A 582 4.05 5.32 3.58
N VAL A 583 4.02 4.58 2.48
CA VAL A 583 3.51 5.06 1.20
C VAL A 583 2.52 4.02 0.66
N THR A 584 1.28 4.44 0.43
CA THR A 584 0.17 3.59 0.01
C THR A 584 -0.59 4.20 -1.16
N GLN A 585 -1.43 3.39 -1.80
CA GLN A 585 -2.36 3.85 -2.82
C GLN A 585 -3.79 3.72 -2.27
N GLU A 586 -4.50 4.84 -2.19
CA GLU A 586 -5.90 4.93 -1.74
C GLU A 586 -6.76 5.47 -2.89
N GLY A 587 -7.44 4.57 -3.60
CA GLY A 587 -8.15 4.94 -4.84
C GLY A 587 -7.17 5.49 -5.89
N THR A 588 -7.42 6.70 -6.40
CA THR A 588 -6.51 7.40 -7.32
C THR A 588 -5.34 8.10 -6.62
N HIS A 589 -5.37 8.20 -5.29
CA HIS A 589 -4.39 8.95 -4.53
C HIS A 589 -3.22 8.10 -4.08
N ARG A 590 -2.02 8.65 -4.21
CA ARG A 590 -0.86 8.18 -3.46
C ARG A 590 -0.79 8.94 -2.16
N VAL A 591 -0.68 8.20 -1.06
CA VAL A 591 -0.66 8.73 0.29
C VAL A 591 0.69 8.39 0.89
N LEU A 592 1.45 9.42 1.26
CA LEU A 592 2.65 9.29 2.07
C LEU A 592 2.32 9.80 3.47
N GLN A 593 2.60 8.97 4.47
CA GLN A 593 2.36 9.29 5.87
C GLN A 593 3.65 9.10 6.66
N VAL A 594 4.05 10.15 7.38
CA VAL A 594 5.18 10.14 8.30
C VAL A 594 4.65 10.07 9.73
N GLN A 595 5.17 9.15 10.53
CA GLN A 595 4.80 9.03 11.95
C GLN A 595 5.16 10.32 12.69
N GLY A 596 4.17 10.97 13.32
CA GLY A 596 4.35 12.24 14.03
C GLY A 596 4.66 13.45 13.14
N GLY A 597 4.62 13.30 11.81
CA GLY A 597 5.09 14.28 10.84
C GLY A 597 4.07 14.60 9.74
N PRO A 598 4.55 15.00 8.53
CA PRO A 598 3.68 15.35 7.42
C PRO A 598 2.90 14.16 6.85
N LYS A 599 1.68 14.42 6.38
CA LYS A 599 0.92 13.54 5.49
C LYS A 599 0.71 14.23 4.15
N LEU A 600 1.15 13.61 3.06
CA LEU A 600 0.96 14.09 1.70
C LEU A 600 0.02 13.16 0.93
N LEU A 601 -1.00 13.73 0.31
CA LEU A 601 -1.92 13.04 -0.58
C LEU A 601 -1.81 13.66 -1.98
N TYR A 602 -1.62 12.85 -3.02
CA TYR A 602 -1.50 13.31 -4.40
C TYR A 602 -2.27 12.41 -5.38
N ASP A 603 -3.15 13.01 -6.20
CA ASP A 603 -3.98 12.30 -7.17
C ASP A 603 -3.24 11.84 -8.44
N GLY A 604 -1.98 12.24 -8.61
CA GLY A 604 -1.21 11.95 -9.82
C GLY A 604 -1.56 12.82 -11.02
N GLN A 605 -2.35 13.88 -10.82
CA GLN A 605 -2.69 14.87 -11.82
C GLN A 605 -2.43 16.27 -11.24
N ASN A 606 -3.44 16.89 -10.63
CA ASN A 606 -3.38 18.32 -10.28
C ASN A 606 -3.90 18.63 -8.86
N TYR A 607 -4.14 17.62 -8.04
CA TYR A 607 -4.58 17.81 -6.66
C TYR A 607 -3.58 17.19 -5.69
N ALA A 608 -3.02 18.03 -4.83
CA ALA A 608 -2.19 17.58 -3.73
C ALA A 608 -2.58 18.28 -2.42
N VAL A 609 -2.56 17.54 -1.32
CA VAL A 609 -2.78 18.07 0.04
C VAL A 609 -1.63 17.67 0.93
N LEU A 610 -0.96 18.67 1.48
CA LEU A 610 -0.02 18.49 2.56
C LEU A 610 -0.73 18.83 3.88
N THR A 611 -0.77 17.87 4.79
CA THR A 611 -1.36 18.02 6.12
C THR A 611 -0.25 17.98 7.16
N LEU A 612 -0.27 18.95 8.08
CA LEU A 612 0.69 19.01 9.19
C LEU A 612 -0.02 19.02 10.55
N PRO A 613 0.51 18.28 11.54
CA PRO A 613 0.16 18.43 12.95
C PRO A 613 0.27 19.90 13.42
N SER A 614 -0.64 20.34 14.30
CA SER A 614 -0.54 21.66 14.97
C SER A 614 0.78 21.91 15.72
N ALA A 615 1.54 20.86 16.04
CA ALA A 615 2.87 20.98 16.60
C ALA A 615 3.86 21.75 15.69
N TYR A 616 3.60 21.79 14.38
CA TYR A 616 4.41 22.51 13.38
C TYR A 616 4.05 24.00 13.23
N ARG A 617 3.11 24.54 14.02
CA ARG A 617 2.71 25.95 13.92
C ARG A 617 3.91 26.90 14.07
N SER A 618 4.01 27.89 13.19
CA SER A 618 5.09 28.88 13.13
C SER A 618 6.49 28.30 12.88
N ARG A 619 6.59 27.03 12.46
CA ARG A 619 7.87 26.35 12.15
C ARG A 619 8.05 26.09 10.67
N THR A 620 6.99 26.19 9.87
CA THR A 620 7.05 25.92 8.43
C THR A 620 7.55 27.12 7.66
N LYS A 621 8.20 26.87 6.53
CA LYS A 621 8.54 27.87 5.53
C LYS A 621 8.28 27.30 4.15
N GLY A 622 8.02 28.15 3.15
CA GLY A 622 7.73 27.71 1.78
C GLY A 622 6.49 28.40 1.23
N LEU A 623 6.01 27.92 0.08
CA LEU A 623 4.77 28.42 -0.53
C LEU A 623 3.51 28.19 0.33
N CYS A 624 3.55 27.22 1.25
CA CYS A 624 2.43 26.89 2.13
C CYS A 624 2.31 27.81 3.36
N GLY A 625 3.13 28.86 3.48
CA GLY A 625 3.09 29.78 4.61
C GLY A 625 3.76 29.23 5.88
N ASP A 626 3.61 29.97 6.98
CA ASP A 626 4.25 29.66 8.26
C ASP A 626 3.36 28.93 9.28
N PHE A 627 2.08 28.72 8.93
CA PHE A 627 1.09 27.98 9.73
C PHE A 627 0.89 28.58 11.12
N ASN A 628 0.87 29.91 11.25
CA ASN A 628 0.69 30.58 12.53
C ASN A 628 -0.79 30.92 12.85
N GLY A 629 -1.70 30.70 11.90
CA GLY A 629 -3.14 30.98 12.01
C GLY A 629 -3.54 32.38 11.51
N ASP A 630 -2.63 33.15 10.93
CA ASP A 630 -2.86 34.49 10.39
C ASP A 630 -2.50 34.56 8.89
N ALA A 631 -3.50 34.30 8.06
CA ALA A 631 -3.40 34.36 6.60
C ALA A 631 -2.94 35.73 6.02
N SER A 632 -2.92 36.81 6.81
CA SER A 632 -2.51 38.13 6.33
C SER A 632 -0.99 38.29 6.25
N ASN A 633 -0.21 37.50 6.97
CA ASN A 633 1.25 37.55 6.88
C ASN A 633 1.81 36.58 5.81
N ASP A 634 0.97 35.72 5.25
CA ASP A 634 1.24 34.90 4.06
C ASP A 634 1.17 35.71 2.73
N LEU A 635 0.83 37.01 2.78
CA LEU A 635 0.44 37.89 1.64
C LEU A 635 1.55 38.33 0.65
N THR A 636 2.71 37.68 0.62
CA THR A 636 3.79 38.06 -0.32
C THR A 636 3.37 37.90 -1.79
N THR A 637 3.84 38.78 -2.69
CA THR A 637 3.37 38.72 -4.10
C THR A 637 3.77 37.40 -4.78
N PRO A 638 2.98 36.89 -5.75
CA PRO A 638 3.29 35.71 -6.55
C PRO A 638 4.75 35.62 -7.05
N GLN A 639 5.31 36.76 -7.49
CA GLN A 639 6.67 36.86 -7.99
C GLN A 639 7.71 36.79 -6.87
N GLU A 640 7.44 37.39 -5.71
CA GLU A 640 8.33 37.32 -4.55
C GLU A 640 8.35 35.92 -3.95
N LEU A 641 7.19 35.25 -3.86
CA LEU A 641 7.08 33.85 -3.43
C LEU A 641 7.78 32.88 -4.39
N GLY A 642 7.49 33.02 -5.68
CA GLY A 642 8.11 32.21 -6.72
C GLY A 642 9.62 32.44 -6.81
N ALA A 643 10.10 33.65 -6.52
CA ALA A 643 11.52 33.97 -6.43
C ALA A 643 12.18 33.44 -5.16
N ALA A 644 11.52 33.55 -4.02
CA ALA A 644 12.06 33.14 -2.71
C ALA A 644 12.17 31.62 -2.58
N TRP A 645 11.21 30.88 -3.13
CA TRP A 645 11.09 29.43 -2.93
C TRP A 645 11.27 28.60 -4.20
N GLY A 646 11.65 29.24 -5.31
CA GLY A 646 11.87 28.59 -6.60
C GLY A 646 13.35 28.40 -6.94
N THR A 647 13.73 27.20 -7.35
CA THR A 647 15.11 26.88 -7.78
C THR A 647 15.29 27.22 -9.26
N LEU A 648 16.00 28.31 -9.56
CA LEU A 648 16.26 28.80 -10.92
C LEU A 648 17.17 27.87 -11.74
N THR A 649 16.72 27.53 -12.95
CA THR A 649 17.58 27.03 -14.03
C THR A 649 17.42 27.94 -15.26
N PRO A 650 18.37 27.95 -16.22
CA PRO A 650 18.24 28.75 -17.44
C PRO A 650 16.99 28.44 -18.29
N ALA A 651 16.28 27.35 -18.00
CA ALA A 651 15.13 26.86 -18.75
C ALA A 651 13.76 27.23 -18.13
N CYS A 652 13.70 27.77 -16.90
CA CYS A 652 12.44 28.02 -16.18
C CYS A 652 12.22 29.49 -15.79
N THR A 653 11.02 29.85 -15.35
CA THR A 653 10.63 31.20 -14.90
C THR A 653 9.99 31.13 -13.52
N HIS A 654 10.34 32.06 -12.61
CA HIS A 654 9.76 32.16 -11.26
C HIS A 654 8.24 32.32 -11.25
N GLY A 655 7.67 32.73 -12.38
CA GLY A 655 6.24 32.78 -12.64
C GLY A 655 5.73 34.20 -12.85
N SER A 656 4.62 34.32 -13.55
CA SER A 656 3.88 35.57 -13.74
C SER A 656 2.52 35.47 -13.07
N PRO A 657 1.92 36.60 -12.63
CA PRO A 657 0.51 36.62 -12.26
C PRO A 657 -0.30 36.13 -13.46
N PRO A 658 -1.26 35.22 -13.26
CA PRO A 658 -2.14 34.83 -14.35
C PRO A 658 -2.95 36.07 -14.83
N PRO A 659 -3.38 36.09 -16.11
CA PRO A 659 -4.17 37.22 -16.63
C PRO A 659 -5.43 37.46 -15.78
N ALA A 660 -5.79 38.74 -15.61
CA ALA A 660 -7.01 39.12 -14.89
C ALA A 660 -8.24 38.73 -15.72
N CYS A 661 -9.16 37.98 -15.13
CA CYS A 661 -10.37 37.52 -15.82
C CYS A 661 -11.37 38.66 -15.95
N SER A 662 -11.89 38.88 -17.16
CA SER A 662 -12.79 40.01 -17.46
C SER A 662 -14.25 39.78 -17.03
N SER A 663 -14.57 38.67 -16.36
CA SER A 663 -15.94 38.26 -15.99
C SER A 663 -15.92 37.49 -14.67
N ASP A 664 -16.69 37.97 -13.68
CA ASP A 664 -16.96 37.28 -12.40
C ASP A 664 -18.11 36.26 -12.50
N THR A 665 -18.69 36.05 -13.69
CA THR A 665 -19.77 35.04 -13.83
C THR A 665 -19.18 33.62 -13.77
N PRO A 666 -19.70 32.73 -12.91
CA PRO A 666 -19.11 31.39 -12.68
C PRO A 666 -19.01 30.49 -13.93
N GLY A 667 -19.74 30.79 -15.00
CA GLY A 667 -19.71 30.03 -16.25
C GLY A 667 -19.84 28.50 -16.00
N PRO A 668 -19.04 27.66 -16.68
CA PRO A 668 -19.05 26.21 -16.46
C PRO A 668 -18.48 25.79 -15.09
N CYS A 669 -17.71 26.66 -14.41
CA CYS A 669 -17.20 26.40 -13.05
C CYS A 669 -18.29 26.50 -11.97
N GLY A 670 -19.44 27.09 -12.29
CA GLY A 670 -20.57 27.23 -11.36
C GLY A 670 -21.11 25.90 -10.82
N VAL A 671 -20.92 24.81 -11.56
CA VAL A 671 -21.33 23.44 -11.17
C VAL A 671 -20.74 23.02 -9.81
N LEU A 672 -19.57 23.55 -9.44
CA LEU A 672 -18.92 23.26 -8.16
C LEU A 672 -19.69 23.79 -6.94
N ALA A 673 -20.40 24.90 -7.09
CA ALA A 673 -21.16 25.57 -6.02
C ALA A 673 -22.68 25.45 -6.19
N GLU A 674 -23.14 24.67 -7.17
CA GLU A 674 -24.56 24.49 -7.43
C GLU A 674 -25.22 23.66 -6.30
N ALA A 675 -26.21 24.24 -5.62
CA ALA A 675 -26.84 23.64 -4.43
C ALA A 675 -27.55 22.31 -4.70
N THR A 676 -27.91 22.03 -5.95
CA THR A 676 -28.53 20.77 -6.40
C THR A 676 -27.70 20.06 -7.48
N GLY A 677 -26.46 20.53 -7.71
CA GLY A 677 -25.57 19.97 -8.71
C GLY A 677 -24.84 18.71 -8.21
N PRO A 678 -24.01 18.09 -9.06
CA PRO A 678 -23.36 16.81 -8.74
C PRO A 678 -22.37 16.88 -7.56
N PHE A 679 -22.06 18.09 -7.12
CA PHE A 679 -21.14 18.43 -6.05
C PHE A 679 -21.83 18.89 -4.75
N ALA A 680 -23.17 18.94 -4.70
CA ALA A 680 -23.91 19.46 -3.55
C ALA A 680 -23.60 18.72 -2.23
N GLY A 681 -23.42 17.39 -2.30
CA GLY A 681 -23.03 16.56 -1.15
C GLY A 681 -21.62 16.82 -0.60
N CYS A 682 -20.83 17.64 -1.30
CA CYS A 682 -19.50 18.06 -0.87
C CYS A 682 -19.53 19.35 -0.04
N HIS A 683 -20.53 20.22 -0.21
CA HIS A 683 -20.52 21.59 0.33
C HIS A 683 -20.47 21.63 1.87
N GLY A 684 -20.93 20.57 2.54
CA GLY A 684 -20.87 20.44 3.99
C GLY A 684 -19.52 20.00 4.56
N VAL A 685 -18.61 19.47 3.72
CA VAL A 685 -17.29 18.96 4.15
C VAL A 685 -16.12 19.64 3.46
N VAL A 686 -16.34 20.20 2.26
CA VAL A 686 -15.38 21.03 1.52
C VAL A 686 -16.13 22.25 1.01
N ALA A 687 -15.62 23.44 1.35
CA ALA A 687 -16.20 24.70 0.90
C ALA A 687 -15.94 24.90 -0.61
N PRO A 688 -16.96 25.06 -1.47
CA PRO A 688 -16.77 25.15 -2.92
C PRO A 688 -16.11 26.47 -3.38
N GLN A 689 -16.13 27.51 -2.55
CA GLN A 689 -15.77 28.88 -2.96
C GLN A 689 -14.34 29.00 -3.49
N GLU A 690 -13.38 28.36 -2.84
CA GLU A 690 -11.97 28.40 -3.25
C GLU A 690 -11.74 27.64 -4.58
N TYR A 691 -12.46 26.53 -4.78
CA TYR A 691 -12.36 25.71 -5.99
C TYR A 691 -13.06 26.34 -7.18
N VAL A 692 -14.19 27.04 -6.96
CA VAL A 692 -14.83 27.87 -8.00
C VAL A 692 -13.87 28.97 -8.44
N ALA A 693 -13.25 29.68 -7.49
CA ALA A 693 -12.32 30.76 -7.80
C ALA A 693 -11.07 30.25 -8.55
N GLY A 694 -10.54 29.09 -8.16
CA GLY A 694 -9.44 28.42 -8.87
C GLY A 694 -9.84 27.97 -10.28
N CYS A 695 -11.01 27.36 -10.43
CA CYS A 695 -11.54 26.92 -11.72
C CYS A 695 -11.72 28.10 -12.69
N LEU A 696 -12.29 29.21 -12.22
CA LEU A 696 -12.48 30.42 -13.04
C LEU A 696 -11.14 30.97 -13.54
N GLN A 697 -10.11 30.89 -12.71
CA GLN A 697 -8.78 31.33 -13.08
C GLN A 697 -8.12 30.40 -14.12
N GLU A 698 -8.31 29.08 -14.01
CA GLU A 698 -7.83 28.10 -14.99
C GLU A 698 -8.57 28.23 -16.34
N GLN A 699 -9.83 28.67 -16.34
CA GLN A 699 -10.63 28.97 -17.53
C GLN A 699 -10.37 30.37 -18.12
N CYS A 700 -9.51 31.16 -17.49
CA CYS A 700 -9.35 32.57 -17.78
C CYS A 700 -8.72 32.81 -19.16
N GLY A 701 -9.52 33.35 -20.10
CA GLY A 701 -9.08 33.65 -21.47
C GLY A 701 -9.06 32.46 -22.43
N ARG A 702 -9.56 31.29 -22.02
CA ARG A 702 -9.70 30.07 -22.84
C ARG A 702 -10.90 29.23 -22.40
N GLU A 703 -11.83 28.95 -23.30
CA GLU A 703 -12.82 27.88 -23.12
C GLU A 703 -12.14 26.50 -23.35
N ASP A 704 -11.27 26.09 -22.41
CA ASP A 704 -10.58 24.79 -22.44
C ASP A 704 -11.32 23.79 -21.55
N THR A 705 -12.05 22.88 -22.18
CA THR A 705 -12.76 21.77 -21.51
C THR A 705 -11.81 20.89 -20.70
N ALA A 706 -10.55 20.72 -21.11
CA ALA A 706 -9.59 19.94 -20.33
C ALA A 706 -9.20 20.66 -19.02
N ALA A 707 -9.05 21.99 -19.03
CA ALA A 707 -8.79 22.79 -17.83
C ALA A 707 -9.98 22.79 -16.85
N LEU A 708 -11.19 22.83 -17.38
CA LEU A 708 -12.43 22.72 -16.60
C LEU A 708 -12.45 21.35 -15.89
N CYS A 709 -12.29 20.27 -16.65
CA CYS A 709 -12.33 18.92 -16.10
C CYS A 709 -11.22 18.66 -15.08
N ARG A 710 -10.03 19.25 -15.25
CA ARG A 710 -8.97 19.20 -14.23
C ARG A 710 -9.40 19.88 -12.92
N SER A 711 -10.05 21.03 -13.01
CA SER A 711 -10.52 21.79 -11.83
C SER A 711 -11.66 21.06 -11.11
N LEU A 712 -12.60 20.48 -11.87
CA LEU A 712 -13.68 19.67 -11.33
C LEU A 712 -13.17 18.38 -10.66
N GLN A 713 -12.18 17.72 -11.27
CA GLN A 713 -11.52 16.54 -10.70
C GLN A 713 -10.80 16.85 -9.38
N ALA A 714 -10.20 18.04 -9.23
CA ALA A 714 -9.55 18.45 -7.99
C ALA A 714 -10.56 18.64 -6.85
N TYR A 715 -11.72 19.24 -7.12
CA TYR A 715 -12.77 19.37 -6.10
C TYR A 715 -13.41 18.03 -5.76
N ALA A 716 -13.60 17.16 -6.76
CA ALA A 716 -14.01 15.78 -6.53
C ALA A 716 -13.02 15.03 -5.62
N ALA A 717 -11.73 15.12 -5.91
CA ALA A 717 -10.69 14.49 -5.10
C ALA A 717 -10.71 15.01 -3.65
N ALA A 718 -10.81 16.33 -3.47
CA ALA A 718 -10.92 16.95 -2.15
C ALA A 718 -12.17 16.49 -1.38
N CYS A 719 -13.31 16.45 -2.06
CA CYS A 719 -14.56 15.98 -1.48
C CYS A 719 -14.45 14.51 -1.03
N GLN A 720 -13.87 13.63 -1.85
CA GLN A 720 -13.64 12.23 -1.49
C GLN A 720 -12.71 12.09 -0.28
N ALA A 721 -11.61 12.85 -0.25
CA ALA A 721 -10.67 12.84 0.86
C ALA A 721 -11.28 13.36 2.17
N ALA A 722 -12.26 14.27 2.09
CA ALA A 722 -13.00 14.80 3.23
C ALA A 722 -14.23 13.96 3.62
N GLY A 723 -14.47 12.82 2.96
CA GLY A 723 -15.62 11.94 3.22
C GLY A 723 -16.96 12.50 2.70
N GLY A 724 -16.92 13.48 1.78
CA GLY A 724 -18.09 14.07 1.16
C GLY A 724 -18.71 13.21 0.07
N GLU A 725 -19.98 13.49 -0.22
CA GLU A 725 -20.76 12.72 -1.19
C GLU A 725 -20.68 13.36 -2.58
N LEU A 726 -20.16 12.61 -3.56
CA LEU A 726 -20.12 13.01 -4.96
C LEU A 726 -21.13 12.22 -5.78
N GLN A 727 -21.92 12.93 -6.57
CA GLN A 727 -22.70 12.33 -7.65
C GLN A 727 -21.84 12.25 -8.93
N GLU A 728 -22.37 11.63 -9.98
CA GLU A 728 -21.65 11.49 -11.24
C GLU A 728 -21.51 12.83 -11.96
N TRP A 729 -20.36 13.49 -11.77
CA TRP A 729 -20.10 14.83 -12.27
C TRP A 729 -19.47 14.84 -13.67
N ARG A 730 -18.80 13.77 -14.11
CA ARG A 730 -18.06 13.77 -15.38
C ARG A 730 -19.01 13.77 -16.57
N ALA A 731 -20.07 12.95 -16.50
CA ALA A 731 -21.14 12.99 -17.49
C ALA A 731 -21.88 14.33 -17.49
N ALA A 732 -22.14 14.90 -16.31
CA ALA A 732 -22.85 16.17 -16.14
C ALA A 732 -22.05 17.38 -16.66
N ALA A 733 -20.72 17.33 -16.58
CA ALA A 733 -19.81 18.40 -17.01
C ALA A 733 -19.12 18.13 -18.36
N GLU A 734 -19.57 17.12 -19.11
CA GLU A 734 -19.01 16.71 -20.41
C GLU A 734 -17.51 16.32 -20.40
N CYS A 735 -17.00 15.90 -19.25
CA CYS A 735 -15.63 15.46 -19.05
C CYS A 735 -15.43 14.01 -19.51
N ARG A 736 -15.22 13.79 -20.82
CA ARG A 736 -14.92 12.46 -21.39
C ARG A 736 -13.45 12.06 -21.13
N GLU A 737 -13.23 10.89 -20.55
CA GLU A 737 -11.89 10.30 -20.42
C GLU A 737 -11.28 9.97 -21.80
N SER A 738 -9.98 10.23 -21.97
CA SER A 738 -9.23 9.58 -23.04
C SER A 738 -9.07 8.08 -22.71
N PRO A 739 -8.92 7.18 -23.70
CA PRO A 739 -8.63 5.78 -23.43
C PRO A 739 -7.33 5.54 -22.64
N ALA A 740 -6.45 6.54 -22.53
CA ALA A 740 -5.26 6.51 -21.68
C ALA A 740 -5.55 6.88 -20.22
N ASP A 741 -6.64 7.60 -19.96
CA ASP A 741 -7.16 7.92 -18.60
C ASP A 741 -8.15 6.88 -18.08
N ARG A 742 -8.61 5.96 -18.96
CA ARG A 742 -9.19 4.68 -18.52
C ARG A 742 -8.08 3.87 -17.86
N GLY A 743 -7.82 4.14 -16.60
CA GLY A 743 -7.14 3.22 -15.70
C GLY A 743 -7.96 1.93 -15.59
N VAL A 744 -7.94 1.09 -16.62
CA VAL A 744 -8.30 -0.32 -16.50
C VAL A 744 -7.12 -0.99 -15.80
N ALA A 745 -7.05 -0.79 -14.49
CA ALA A 745 -6.28 -1.64 -13.61
C ALA A 745 -7.08 -2.93 -13.44
N CYS A 746 -6.62 -4.01 -14.06
CA CYS A 746 -6.98 -5.34 -13.59
C CYS A 746 -6.47 -5.45 -12.14
N VAL A 747 -7.38 -5.42 -11.16
CA VAL A 747 -7.01 -5.42 -9.74
C VAL A 747 -6.64 -6.84 -9.28
N ARG A 748 -5.34 -7.06 -9.10
CA ARG A 748 -4.73 -7.74 -7.93
C ARG A 748 -3.44 -6.97 -7.59
N PRO A 749 -3.04 -6.87 -6.30
CA PRO A 749 -1.83 -6.17 -5.90
C PRO A 749 -0.59 -6.91 -6.42
N GLY A 750 0.31 -6.19 -7.13
CA GLY A 750 1.69 -6.64 -7.33
C GLY A 750 2.31 -6.61 -8.73
N TRP A 751 1.67 -6.17 -9.82
CA TRP A 751 2.31 -6.24 -11.17
C TRP A 751 1.85 -5.16 -12.18
N ARG A 752 2.81 -4.46 -12.83
CA ARG A 752 2.89 -4.23 -14.31
C ARG A 752 4.18 -3.50 -14.75
N PHE A 753 4.66 -3.82 -15.95
CA PHE A 753 5.87 -3.26 -16.63
C PHE A 753 5.52 -2.33 -17.81
N ARG A 754 6.47 -1.45 -18.21
CA ARG A 754 6.53 -0.74 -19.52
C ARG A 754 7.28 -1.63 -20.54
N GLU A 755 6.95 -1.72 -21.84
CA GLU A 755 6.89 -0.61 -22.79
C GLU A 755 6.10 -0.92 -24.11
N ALA A 756 5.53 0.15 -24.71
CA ALA A 756 5.19 0.44 -26.11
C ALA A 756 4.16 -0.40 -26.94
N ARG A 757 3.01 0.27 -27.18
CA ARG A 757 2.05 0.19 -28.31
C ARG A 757 1.07 -0.99 -28.39
N SER A 758 -0.21 -0.60 -28.36
CA SER A 758 -1.40 -1.24 -28.94
C SER A 758 -1.76 -2.67 -28.49
N ASP A 759 -2.98 -2.76 -27.95
CA ASP A 759 -3.81 -3.95 -27.78
C ASP A 759 -3.41 -4.96 -26.69
N CYS A 760 -4.33 -5.13 -25.73
CA CYS A 760 -4.34 -6.26 -24.80
C CYS A 760 -4.45 -7.58 -25.59
N VAL A 761 -3.31 -8.19 -25.91
CA VAL A 761 -3.26 -9.55 -26.48
C VAL A 761 -3.01 -10.57 -25.37
N GLN A 762 -3.80 -11.65 -25.40
CA GLN A 762 -3.78 -12.85 -24.56
C GLN A 762 -2.38 -13.30 -24.08
N TRP A 763 -2.24 -13.52 -22.76
CA TRP A 763 -1.21 -14.41 -22.20
C TRP A 763 -1.88 -15.64 -21.59
N ALA A 764 -2.19 -16.61 -22.44
CA ALA A 764 -2.55 -17.97 -22.03
C ALA A 764 -1.28 -18.83 -21.96
N GLY A 765 -0.91 -19.26 -20.75
CA GLY A 765 -0.13 -20.48 -20.51
C GLY A 765 1.38 -20.34 -20.31
N VAL A 766 1.83 -20.27 -19.04
CA VAL A 766 2.98 -21.05 -18.52
C VAL A 766 2.73 -21.32 -17.02
N SER A 767 2.72 -22.59 -16.64
CA SER A 767 2.63 -23.10 -15.26
C SER A 767 3.97 -23.76 -14.92
N THR A 768 4.55 -23.49 -13.73
CA THR A 768 5.60 -24.32 -13.13
C THR A 768 5.41 -24.42 -11.60
N ARG A 769 6.09 -25.41 -10.99
CA ARG A 769 5.56 -26.33 -9.96
C ARG A 769 5.63 -25.90 -8.49
N ASP A 770 6.15 -24.72 -8.13
CA ASP A 770 6.56 -24.46 -6.73
C ASP A 770 6.14 -23.08 -6.17
N GLY A 771 4.96 -22.55 -6.53
CA GLY A 771 4.34 -21.45 -5.78
C GLY A 771 5.09 -20.11 -5.77
N ALA A 772 6.06 -19.91 -6.65
CA ALA A 772 6.68 -18.62 -6.85
C ALA A 772 5.79 -17.69 -7.65
N VAL A 773 5.79 -16.42 -7.27
CA VAL A 773 5.39 -15.35 -8.15
C VAL A 773 6.18 -15.48 -9.45
N ALA A 774 5.48 -15.61 -10.58
CA ALA A 774 6.10 -15.46 -11.88
C ALA A 774 6.48 -13.98 -12.04
N CYS A 775 7.67 -13.60 -11.57
CA CYS A 775 8.39 -12.53 -12.23
C CYS A 775 8.62 -13.01 -13.66
N GLY A 776 7.90 -12.43 -14.61
CA GLY A 776 8.24 -12.62 -16.02
C GLY A 776 9.67 -12.14 -16.22
N TRP A 777 10.63 -13.06 -16.19
CA TRP A 777 12.06 -12.85 -16.52
C TRP A 777 12.72 -11.59 -15.93
N LEU A 778 12.20 -11.02 -14.83
CA LEU A 778 12.73 -9.78 -14.29
C LEU A 778 14.05 -10.06 -13.58
N THR A 779 15.09 -9.42 -14.09
CA THR A 779 16.43 -9.45 -13.53
C THR A 779 16.69 -8.09 -12.90
N VAL A 780 16.88 -8.06 -11.58
CA VAL A 780 17.20 -6.86 -10.82
C VAL A 780 18.68 -6.89 -10.41
N LEU A 781 19.34 -5.74 -10.44
CA LEU A 781 20.73 -5.61 -9.96
C LEU A 781 20.72 -5.20 -8.49
N SER A 782 21.69 -5.69 -7.71
CA SER A 782 21.96 -5.18 -6.37
C SER A 782 22.30 -3.67 -6.40
N PRO A 783 22.22 -2.95 -5.28
CA PRO A 783 22.52 -1.52 -5.23
C PRO A 783 23.87 -1.11 -5.83
N ASP A 784 24.88 -1.99 -5.74
CA ASP A 784 26.23 -1.84 -6.28
C ASP A 784 26.45 -2.59 -7.62
N CYS A 785 25.40 -3.20 -8.17
CA CYS A 785 25.41 -4.05 -9.35
C CYS A 785 26.38 -5.25 -9.27
N SER A 786 26.84 -5.61 -8.07
CA SER A 786 27.71 -6.78 -7.84
C SER A 786 26.95 -8.10 -7.97
N GLN A 787 25.62 -8.05 -7.96
CA GLN A 787 24.75 -9.20 -8.13
C GLN A 787 23.62 -8.90 -9.12
N SER A 788 23.36 -9.86 -10.00
CA SER A 788 22.19 -9.90 -10.87
C SER A 788 21.27 -10.99 -10.35
N CYS A 789 20.12 -10.57 -9.84
CA CYS A 789 19.14 -11.42 -9.20
C CYS A 789 17.96 -11.63 -10.14
N THR A 790 17.82 -12.85 -10.64
CA THR A 790 16.65 -13.26 -11.41
C THR A 790 15.72 -14.01 -10.49
N CYS A 791 14.48 -13.55 -10.39
CA CYS A 791 13.47 -14.32 -9.67
C CYS A 791 13.13 -15.58 -10.48
N ARG A 792 13.28 -16.75 -9.85
CA ARG A 792 12.96 -18.05 -10.46
C ARG A 792 11.60 -18.54 -9.97
N ALA A 793 10.97 -19.40 -10.76
CA ALA A 793 9.65 -19.98 -10.51
C ALA A 793 9.52 -20.87 -9.24
N ALA A 794 10.53 -20.92 -8.37
CA ALA A 794 10.52 -21.56 -7.06
C ALA A 794 10.59 -20.55 -5.88
N GLY A 795 10.43 -19.25 -6.11
CA GLY A 795 10.13 -18.26 -5.07
C GLY A 795 11.37 -17.64 -4.45
N GLY A 796 12.56 -18.05 -4.91
CA GLY A 796 13.84 -17.46 -4.55
C GLY A 796 14.38 -16.52 -5.64
N MET A 797 14.93 -15.38 -5.22
CA MET A 797 15.87 -14.64 -6.06
C MET A 797 17.13 -15.46 -6.23
N HIS A 798 17.43 -15.84 -7.47
CA HIS A 798 18.71 -16.43 -7.81
C HIS A 798 19.66 -15.32 -8.22
N CYS A 799 20.47 -14.87 -7.26
CA CYS A 799 21.51 -13.89 -7.48
C CYS A 799 22.79 -14.55 -7.99
N ARG A 800 23.34 -14.04 -9.08
CA ARG A 800 24.65 -14.39 -9.59
C ARG A 800 25.56 -13.17 -9.49
N PRO A 801 26.87 -13.36 -9.27
CA PRO A 801 27.82 -12.27 -9.41
C PRO A 801 27.61 -11.60 -10.77
N ALA A 802 27.46 -10.29 -10.72
CA ALA A 802 27.35 -9.43 -11.88
C ALA A 802 28.39 -8.33 -11.75
N ALA A 803 28.84 -7.84 -12.88
CA ALA A 803 29.66 -6.66 -12.96
C ALA A 803 29.21 -5.93 -14.21
N CYS A 804 29.28 -4.60 -14.18
CA CYS A 804 28.96 -3.85 -15.37
C CYS A 804 29.96 -4.15 -16.48
N PRO A 805 29.48 -4.27 -17.73
CA PRO A 805 30.36 -4.35 -18.89
C PRO A 805 31.35 -3.19 -18.90
N PHE A 806 32.50 -3.40 -19.53
CA PHE A 806 33.51 -2.36 -19.67
C PHE A 806 32.92 -1.07 -20.29
N GLY A 807 33.30 0.09 -19.75
CA GLY A 807 32.72 1.39 -20.14
C GLY A 807 31.34 1.68 -19.53
N GLN A 808 30.84 0.83 -18.62
CA GLN A 808 29.62 1.07 -17.87
C GLN A 808 29.87 1.01 -16.36
N ALA A 809 29.14 1.80 -15.58
CA ALA A 809 29.14 1.71 -14.12
C ALA A 809 27.72 1.45 -13.60
N CYS A 810 27.61 0.99 -12.36
CA CYS A 810 26.32 0.82 -11.72
C CYS A 810 25.65 2.18 -11.54
N GLY A 811 24.44 2.34 -12.06
CA GLY A 811 23.68 3.58 -11.95
C GLY A 811 22.21 3.38 -12.24
N LEU A 812 21.44 4.47 -12.19
CA LEU A 812 20.03 4.46 -12.55
C LEU A 812 19.89 4.94 -14.00
N LYS A 813 19.14 4.19 -14.82
CA LYS A 813 18.67 4.62 -16.13
C LYS A 813 17.14 4.61 -16.09
N ASP A 814 16.54 5.78 -16.29
CA ASP A 814 15.08 5.95 -16.26
C ASP A 814 14.40 5.44 -14.97
N GLY A 815 15.10 5.53 -13.84
CA GLY A 815 14.61 5.08 -12.53
C GLY A 815 14.78 3.58 -12.25
N VAL A 816 15.39 2.83 -13.17
CA VAL A 816 15.71 1.41 -13.01
C VAL A 816 17.22 1.22 -12.86
N ARG A 817 17.64 0.41 -11.88
CA ARG A 817 19.05 0.12 -11.62
C ARG A 817 19.65 -0.76 -12.71
N GLY A 818 20.72 -0.27 -13.32
CA GLY A 818 21.32 -0.82 -14.54
C GLY A 818 22.80 -0.50 -14.65
N CYS A 819 23.47 -1.13 -15.61
CA CYS A 819 24.79 -0.70 -16.03
C CYS A 819 24.62 0.44 -17.03
N VAL A 820 25.05 1.63 -16.60
CA VAL A 820 24.92 2.87 -17.38
C VAL A 820 26.24 3.21 -18.02
N GLU A 821 26.19 3.63 -19.28
CA GLU A 821 27.36 4.08 -20.04
C GLU A 821 28.07 5.20 -19.27
N GLN A 822 29.38 5.02 -19.08
CA GLN A 822 30.25 6.03 -18.53
C GLN A 822 31.03 6.67 -19.68
N PRO A 823 31.15 8.00 -19.71
CA PRO A 823 32.02 8.62 -20.67
C PRO A 823 33.49 8.30 -20.33
N GLY A 824 34.31 8.04 -21.35
CA GLY A 824 35.72 7.72 -21.16
C GLY A 824 36.44 8.94 -20.61
N ARG A 825 37.21 8.79 -19.53
CA ARG A 825 37.93 9.90 -18.88
C ARG A 825 39.43 9.67 -18.85
N CYS A 826 40.17 10.55 -19.52
CA CYS A 826 41.62 10.62 -19.50
C CYS A 826 42.06 11.87 -18.72
N THR A 827 43.08 11.74 -17.87
CA THR A 827 43.61 12.87 -17.08
C THR A 827 45.12 13.01 -17.20
N LEU A 828 45.56 14.27 -17.23
CA LEU A 828 46.96 14.65 -17.08
C LEU A 828 47.05 15.69 -15.96
N ALA A 829 47.35 15.20 -14.77
CA ALA A 829 47.40 15.97 -13.54
C ALA A 829 48.78 16.66 -13.34
N PRO A 830 48.87 17.64 -12.43
CA PRO A 830 50.12 18.33 -12.12
C PRO A 830 51.22 17.37 -11.66
N ALA A 831 52.49 17.70 -11.96
CA ALA A 831 53.63 16.77 -11.91
C ALA A 831 53.53 15.61 -12.93
N ALA A 832 52.73 15.83 -13.98
CA ALA A 832 52.59 14.98 -15.14
C ALA A 832 52.20 13.53 -14.83
N ARG A 833 51.32 13.37 -13.83
CA ARG A 833 50.66 12.10 -13.54
C ARG A 833 49.55 11.90 -14.57
N PHE A 834 49.64 10.81 -15.30
CA PHE A 834 48.79 10.50 -16.43
C PHE A 834 47.91 9.30 -16.11
N VAL A 835 46.66 9.36 -16.55
CA VAL A 835 45.67 8.26 -16.55
C VAL A 835 45.01 8.23 -17.92
N SER A 836 45.11 7.12 -18.64
CA SER A 836 44.45 6.89 -19.93
C SER A 836 42.94 6.66 -19.76
N PHE A 837 42.21 6.50 -20.87
CA PHE A 837 40.79 6.18 -20.84
C PHE A 837 40.48 4.82 -20.18
N ASP A 838 41.35 3.81 -20.35
CA ASP A 838 41.13 2.47 -19.77
C ASP A 838 41.86 2.28 -18.43
N GLY A 839 42.54 3.32 -17.93
CA GLY A 839 43.15 3.34 -16.60
C GLY A 839 44.65 3.00 -16.54
N ALA A 840 45.35 2.96 -17.67
CA ALA A 840 46.82 2.92 -17.68
C ALA A 840 47.38 4.19 -17.03
N THR A 841 48.24 4.01 -16.02
CA THR A 841 48.78 5.13 -15.24
C THR A 841 50.30 5.23 -15.35
N GLY A 842 50.83 6.45 -15.17
CA GLY A 842 52.27 6.67 -15.05
C GLY A 842 52.62 8.15 -14.90
N ALA A 843 53.92 8.45 -14.87
CA ALA A 843 54.42 9.82 -14.84
C ALA A 843 55.14 10.14 -16.16
N THR A 844 54.81 11.26 -16.81
CA THR A 844 55.56 11.75 -17.97
C THR A 844 56.52 12.86 -17.55
N THR A 845 57.82 12.58 -17.50
CA THR A 845 58.85 13.62 -17.32
C THR A 845 59.22 14.31 -18.64
N ALA A 846 58.48 14.05 -19.72
CA ALA A 846 58.78 14.57 -21.05
C ALA A 846 58.11 15.93 -21.28
N THR A 847 58.91 16.98 -21.43
CA THR A 847 58.47 18.32 -21.84
C THR A 847 58.32 18.41 -23.36
N GLY A 848 57.46 19.32 -23.81
CA GLY A 848 57.14 19.59 -25.21
C GLY A 848 55.67 19.33 -25.55
N ILE A 849 55.36 19.36 -26.84
CA ILE A 849 54.00 19.26 -27.36
C ILE A 849 53.76 17.85 -27.89
N TYR A 850 52.70 17.21 -27.43
CA TYR A 850 52.34 15.84 -27.82
C TYR A 850 50.83 15.67 -28.01
N VAL A 851 50.46 14.66 -28.79
CA VAL A 851 49.07 14.28 -29.07
C VAL A 851 48.50 13.58 -27.84
N LEU A 852 47.60 14.28 -27.15
CA LEU A 852 46.93 13.74 -25.98
C LEU A 852 45.84 12.75 -26.41
N VAL A 853 44.98 13.15 -27.35
CA VAL A 853 43.98 12.29 -27.98
C VAL A 853 43.63 12.83 -29.37
N ALA A 854 43.33 11.94 -30.30
CA ALA A 854 42.80 12.24 -31.61
C ALA A 854 41.85 11.12 -32.05
N LEU A 855 40.91 11.45 -32.93
CA LEU A 855 40.18 10.45 -33.68
C LEU A 855 41.09 9.92 -34.81
N CYS A 856 41.37 8.62 -34.85
CA CYS A 856 42.37 8.08 -35.78
C CYS A 856 41.95 8.19 -37.24
N ASP A 857 40.65 8.10 -37.49
CA ASP A 857 40.06 8.30 -38.81
C ASP A 857 39.87 9.80 -39.08
N HIS A 858 40.84 10.39 -39.76
CA HIS A 858 40.87 11.81 -40.15
C HIS A 858 39.85 12.20 -41.22
N LEU A 859 39.13 11.24 -41.79
CA LEU A 859 38.09 11.49 -42.79
C LEU A 859 36.71 11.68 -42.16
N ARG A 860 36.54 11.42 -40.85
CA ARG A 860 35.27 11.60 -40.16
C ARG A 860 34.91 13.09 -40.02
N PRO A 861 33.64 13.48 -40.25
CA PRO A 861 33.19 14.87 -40.05
C PRO A 861 33.35 15.39 -38.61
N THR A 862 33.38 14.46 -37.64
CA THR A 862 33.57 14.73 -36.20
C THR A 862 35.03 14.63 -35.78
N TRP A 863 35.97 14.53 -36.72
CA TRP A 863 37.40 14.41 -36.41
C TRP A 863 37.89 15.53 -35.51
N PHE A 864 38.77 15.18 -34.58
CA PHE A 864 39.52 16.14 -33.79
C PHE A 864 40.91 15.61 -33.43
N ARG A 865 41.81 16.53 -33.10
CA ARG A 865 43.15 16.24 -32.56
C ARG A 865 43.48 17.25 -31.47
N LEU A 866 43.66 16.76 -30.26
CA LEU A 866 44.03 17.55 -29.08
C LEU A 866 45.51 17.36 -28.77
N LEU A 867 46.23 18.48 -28.71
CA LEU A 867 47.62 18.56 -28.29
C LEU A 867 47.71 19.18 -26.90
N ALA A 868 48.57 18.62 -26.06
CA ALA A 868 48.98 19.23 -24.80
C ALA A 868 50.40 19.76 -24.93
N ASP A 869 50.60 21.04 -24.60
CA ASP A 869 51.90 21.68 -24.48
C ASP A 869 52.35 21.62 -23.03
N VAL A 870 53.38 20.81 -22.74
CA VAL A 870 53.92 20.63 -21.39
C VAL A 870 55.24 21.36 -21.25
N GLY A 871 55.19 22.46 -20.48
CA GLY A 871 56.35 23.26 -20.11
C GLY A 871 56.86 22.95 -18.70
N GLU A 872 57.93 23.63 -18.29
CA GLU A 872 58.50 23.56 -16.95
C GLU A 872 58.01 24.73 -16.08
N ASN A 873 57.60 24.43 -14.85
CA ASN A 873 57.31 25.44 -13.83
C ASN A 873 57.88 24.98 -12.49
N GLN A 874 58.89 25.69 -11.97
CA GLN A 874 59.58 25.35 -10.71
C GLN A 874 60.04 23.87 -10.67
N ASP A 875 60.72 23.41 -11.72
CA ASP A 875 61.20 22.02 -11.91
C ASP A 875 60.10 20.94 -11.94
N ARG A 876 58.84 21.32 -12.17
CA ARG A 876 57.73 20.37 -12.37
C ARG A 876 57.11 20.52 -13.78
N PRO A 877 56.94 19.42 -14.52
CA PRO A 877 56.22 19.44 -15.80
C PRO A 877 54.73 19.74 -15.58
N ILE A 878 54.18 20.65 -16.37
CA ILE A 878 52.80 21.13 -16.25
C ILE A 878 52.27 21.60 -17.62
N VAL A 879 50.98 21.38 -17.89
CA VAL A 879 50.35 21.79 -19.16
C VAL A 879 50.20 23.31 -19.22
N VAL A 880 50.92 23.98 -20.11
CA VAL A 880 50.90 25.44 -20.28
C VAL A 880 49.84 25.89 -21.29
N ALA A 881 49.56 25.06 -22.28
CA ALA A 881 48.56 25.31 -23.31
C ALA A 881 47.94 24.01 -23.84
N LEU A 882 46.74 24.13 -24.39
CA LEU A 882 46.07 23.13 -25.20
C LEU A 882 45.86 23.67 -26.61
N HIS A 883 46.06 22.82 -27.62
CA HIS A 883 45.70 23.11 -29.00
C HIS A 883 44.71 22.08 -29.51
N LEU A 884 43.51 22.51 -29.91
CA LEU A 884 42.49 21.64 -30.48
C LEU A 884 42.33 21.93 -31.96
N PHE A 885 42.41 20.89 -32.76
CA PHE A 885 42.11 20.90 -34.19
C PHE A 885 40.80 20.17 -34.45
N SER A 886 39.91 20.79 -35.21
CA SER A 886 38.72 20.14 -35.77
C SER A 886 38.37 20.76 -37.12
N PRO A 887 37.48 20.14 -37.92
CA PRO A 887 36.94 20.76 -39.13
C PRO A 887 36.22 22.10 -38.89
N LYS A 888 35.78 22.34 -37.64
CA LYS A 888 35.03 23.53 -37.25
C LYS A 888 35.96 24.68 -36.88
N ALA A 889 37.07 24.40 -36.19
CA ALA A 889 38.00 25.43 -35.72
C ALA A 889 39.37 24.89 -35.29
N PHE A 890 40.34 25.80 -35.26
CA PHE A 890 41.60 25.65 -34.54
C PHE A 890 41.57 26.49 -33.27
N LEU A 891 41.69 25.85 -32.10
CA LEU A 891 41.68 26.52 -30.81
C LEU A 891 43.04 26.45 -30.15
N THR A 892 43.44 27.54 -29.50
CA THR A 892 44.56 27.54 -28.55
C THR A 892 44.07 28.12 -27.22
N VAL A 893 44.25 27.37 -26.14
CA VAL A 893 43.83 27.76 -24.79
C VAL A 893 45.02 27.70 -23.86
N LYS A 894 45.32 28.80 -23.17
CA LYS A 894 46.40 28.87 -22.17
C LYS A 894 45.86 28.91 -20.75
N ARG A 895 46.66 28.45 -19.79
CA ARG A 895 46.32 28.45 -18.35
C ARG A 895 46.02 29.84 -17.77
N ASP A 896 46.51 30.90 -18.40
CA ASP A 896 46.29 32.30 -18.01
C ASP A 896 44.97 32.88 -18.58
N LYS A 897 44.04 32.00 -18.99
CA LYS A 897 42.73 32.32 -19.55
C LYS A 897 42.75 33.01 -20.91
N LYS A 898 43.90 33.04 -21.59
CA LYS A 898 43.98 33.53 -22.96
C LYS A 898 43.55 32.45 -23.94
N VAL A 899 42.61 32.79 -24.82
CA VAL A 899 42.02 31.89 -25.82
C VAL A 899 42.14 32.50 -27.19
N TRP A 900 42.51 31.68 -28.18
CA TRP A 900 42.52 32.04 -29.59
C TRP A 900 41.65 31.07 -30.38
N VAL A 901 40.79 31.60 -31.22
CA VAL A 901 39.95 30.87 -32.17
C VAL A 901 40.42 31.21 -33.58
N ASN A 902 40.86 30.21 -34.33
CA ASN A 902 41.42 30.35 -35.68
C ASN A 902 42.55 31.41 -35.75
N GLY A 903 43.36 31.51 -34.69
CA GLY A 903 44.46 32.48 -34.58
C GLY A 903 44.05 33.88 -34.09
N VAL A 904 42.76 34.13 -33.87
CA VAL A 904 42.25 35.42 -33.38
C VAL A 904 41.97 35.35 -31.87
N PRO A 905 42.44 36.31 -31.05
CA PRO A 905 42.11 36.35 -29.62
C PRO A 905 40.59 36.41 -29.39
N ALA A 906 40.08 35.62 -28.45
CA ALA A 906 38.66 35.56 -28.10
C ALA A 906 38.43 35.77 -26.59
N THR A 907 37.31 36.38 -26.24
CA THR A 907 36.85 36.55 -24.85
C THR A 907 35.85 35.46 -24.49
N LEU A 908 35.96 34.88 -23.29
CA LEU A 908 35.07 33.84 -22.81
C LEU A 908 33.77 34.43 -22.21
N PRO A 909 32.60 33.76 -22.36
CA PRO A 909 32.39 32.53 -23.13
C PRO A 909 32.36 32.80 -24.64
N VAL A 910 32.85 31.85 -25.44
CA VAL A 910 32.78 31.92 -26.91
C VAL A 910 32.14 30.67 -27.48
N GLU A 911 31.18 30.87 -28.38
CA GLU A 911 30.54 29.83 -29.17
C GLU A 911 31.10 29.91 -30.60
N VAL A 912 31.87 28.89 -30.99
CA VAL A 912 32.60 28.90 -32.27
C VAL A 912 31.73 28.34 -33.39
N SER A 913 30.79 27.46 -33.05
CA SER A 913 29.72 26.96 -33.92
C SER A 913 28.57 26.48 -33.03
N ASN A 914 27.40 26.16 -33.59
CA ASN A 914 26.21 25.65 -32.87
C ASN A 914 26.44 24.36 -32.04
N ALA A 915 27.66 23.81 -32.02
CA ALA A 915 28.02 22.63 -31.28
C ALA A 915 29.37 22.75 -30.52
N LEU A 916 30.23 23.74 -30.79
CA LEU A 916 31.56 23.86 -30.14
C LEU A 916 31.61 25.12 -29.28
N THR A 917 31.67 24.94 -27.96
CA THR A 917 31.63 26.02 -26.97
C THR A 917 32.88 26.05 -26.11
N ILE A 918 33.28 27.25 -25.68
CA ILE A 918 34.37 27.46 -24.73
C ILE A 918 33.86 28.37 -23.61
N LYS A 919 33.93 27.90 -22.37
CA LYS A 919 33.41 28.61 -21.19
C LYS A 919 34.43 28.56 -20.05
N GLU A 920 34.32 29.50 -19.13
CA GLU A 920 35.09 29.49 -17.88
C GLU A 920 34.15 29.24 -16.71
N THR A 921 34.53 28.35 -15.81
CA THR A 921 33.76 28.04 -14.59
C THR A 921 34.74 27.72 -13.48
N GLN A 922 34.66 28.48 -12.38
CA GLN A 922 35.54 28.32 -11.20
C GLN A 922 37.04 28.31 -11.55
N GLY A 923 37.48 29.14 -12.50
CA GLY A 923 38.87 29.22 -12.93
C GLY A 923 39.29 28.20 -14.00
N THR A 924 38.50 27.15 -14.26
CA THR A 924 38.79 26.13 -15.28
C THR A 924 38.19 26.54 -16.62
N ILE A 925 38.96 26.38 -17.69
CA ILE A 925 38.49 26.62 -19.06
C ILE A 925 37.99 25.29 -19.62
N TRP A 926 36.73 25.27 -20.03
CA TRP A 926 36.05 24.11 -20.60
C TRP A 926 35.84 24.32 -22.08
N ILE A 927 36.29 23.36 -22.89
CA ILE A 927 36.02 23.26 -24.33
C ILE A 927 35.07 22.07 -24.51
N ALA A 928 33.86 22.30 -25.01
CA ALA A 928 32.85 21.25 -25.14
C ALA A 928 32.31 21.19 -26.57
N GLN A 929 32.28 19.97 -27.12
CA GLN A 929 31.48 19.61 -28.27
C GLN A 929 30.61 18.42 -27.86
N GLU A 930 29.38 18.71 -27.41
CA GLU A 930 28.49 17.68 -26.88
C GLU A 930 27.64 17.03 -27.98
N PRO A 931 27.44 15.69 -27.94
CA PRO A 931 27.86 14.77 -26.89
C PRO A 931 29.30 14.24 -27.00
N GLU A 932 30.07 14.59 -28.04
CA GLU A 932 31.33 13.90 -28.40
C GLU A 932 32.46 14.02 -27.37
N PHE A 933 32.78 15.23 -26.89
CA PHE A 933 33.83 15.43 -25.90
C PHE A 933 33.67 16.69 -25.05
N VAL A 934 34.25 16.63 -23.85
CA VAL A 934 34.43 17.77 -22.93
C VAL A 934 35.89 17.78 -22.44
N ILE A 935 36.57 18.91 -22.62
CA ILE A 935 37.98 19.10 -22.26
C ILE A 935 38.08 20.24 -21.25
N GLY A 936 38.69 19.97 -20.10
CA GLY A 936 38.94 20.97 -19.05
C GLY A 936 40.43 21.25 -18.90
N LEU A 937 40.82 22.53 -18.80
CA LEU A 937 42.16 22.97 -18.39
C LEU A 937 42.05 23.82 -17.12
N SER A 938 42.58 23.31 -16.00
CA SER A 938 42.56 24.02 -14.72
C SER A 938 43.70 25.04 -14.60
N PRO A 939 43.61 26.02 -13.68
CA PRO A 939 44.72 26.93 -13.37
C PRO A 939 45.97 26.20 -12.88
N ALA A 940 45.81 25.02 -12.28
CA ALA A 940 46.90 24.17 -11.82
C ALA A 940 47.55 23.36 -12.96
N GLY A 941 47.09 23.54 -14.21
CA GLY A 941 47.59 22.83 -15.38
C GLY A 941 47.19 21.36 -15.44
N GLU A 942 46.11 21.00 -14.75
CA GLU A 942 45.44 19.71 -14.91
C GLU A 942 44.58 19.73 -16.17
N VAL A 943 44.69 18.68 -16.97
CA VAL A 943 43.83 18.45 -18.13
C VAL A 943 42.94 17.26 -17.86
N THR A 944 41.64 17.45 -18.02
CA THR A 944 40.66 16.36 -18.07
C THR A 944 40.09 16.29 -19.48
N VAL A 945 40.10 15.11 -20.07
CA VAL A 945 39.43 14.84 -21.34
C VAL A 945 38.36 13.78 -21.10
N THR A 946 37.12 14.13 -21.43
CA THR A 946 35.97 13.25 -21.35
C THR A 946 35.45 13.03 -22.77
N VAL A 947 35.21 11.78 -23.18
CA VAL A 947 34.72 11.42 -24.52
C VAL A 947 33.49 10.51 -24.42
N ALA A 948 32.59 10.61 -25.41
CA ALA A 948 31.47 9.69 -25.52
C ALA A 948 31.91 8.26 -25.87
N GLN A 949 31.10 7.27 -25.48
CA GLN A 949 31.39 5.85 -25.69
C GLN A 949 31.40 5.44 -27.17
N ASP A 950 30.68 6.16 -28.04
CA ASP A 950 30.68 5.92 -29.49
C ASP A 950 32.06 6.12 -30.14
N LEU A 951 32.98 6.79 -29.44
CA LEU A 951 34.37 6.95 -29.85
C LEU A 951 35.29 5.80 -29.41
N SER A 952 34.79 4.83 -28.64
CA SER A 952 35.55 3.63 -28.24
C SER A 952 36.16 2.92 -29.46
N GLN A 953 37.43 2.50 -29.35
CA GLN A 953 38.24 1.89 -30.42
C GLN A 953 38.54 2.79 -31.63
N HIS A 954 38.04 4.03 -31.66
CA HIS A 954 38.28 4.98 -32.74
C HIS A 954 39.30 6.07 -32.38
N LEU A 955 39.75 6.09 -31.12
CA LEU A 955 40.69 7.05 -30.58
C LEU A 955 42.13 6.52 -30.63
N CYS A 956 43.08 7.46 -30.68
CA CYS A 956 44.50 7.20 -30.51
C CYS A 956 45.18 8.44 -29.94
N GLY A 957 46.40 8.24 -29.44
CA GLY A 957 47.17 9.27 -28.74
C GLY A 957 47.64 8.73 -27.40
N MET A 958 48.13 9.62 -26.55
CA MET A 958 48.55 9.23 -25.22
C MET A 958 47.42 8.66 -24.36
N CYS A 959 46.19 9.16 -24.51
CA CYS A 959 45.02 8.70 -23.77
C CYS A 959 44.56 7.27 -24.10
N GLY A 960 45.24 6.57 -25.02
CA GLY A 960 44.89 5.21 -25.42
C GLY A 960 43.81 5.17 -26.49
N ASN A 961 43.30 3.96 -26.74
CA ASN A 961 42.29 3.69 -27.77
C ASN A 961 40.87 3.52 -27.21
N TYR A 962 40.72 3.54 -25.88
CA TYR A 962 39.44 3.42 -25.18
C TYR A 962 38.70 2.14 -25.57
N ASP A 963 39.40 0.99 -25.51
CA ASP A 963 38.87 -0.33 -25.87
C ASP A 963 38.60 -1.23 -24.65
N GLY A 964 39.05 -0.79 -23.48
CA GLY A 964 38.88 -1.46 -22.19
C GLY A 964 40.02 -2.31 -21.73
N ASP A 965 41.17 -2.20 -22.37
CA ASP A 965 42.38 -2.89 -21.99
C ASP A 965 43.54 -1.89 -21.79
N ALA A 966 43.70 -1.45 -20.54
CA ALA A 966 44.82 -0.61 -20.09
C ALA A 966 46.20 -1.21 -20.43
N GLY A 967 46.30 -2.53 -20.59
CA GLY A 967 47.54 -3.20 -20.98
C GLY A 967 48.00 -2.84 -22.38
N ASN A 968 47.14 -2.22 -23.17
CA ASN A 968 47.36 -1.94 -24.58
C ASN A 968 47.31 -0.44 -24.93
N ASP A 969 46.95 0.43 -23.99
CA ASP A 969 46.82 1.89 -24.18
C ASP A 969 48.12 2.60 -24.56
N LEU A 970 49.26 2.12 -24.06
CA LEU A 970 50.56 2.73 -24.32
C LEU A 970 51.10 2.26 -25.67
N ARG A 971 50.46 2.64 -26.77
CA ARG A 971 50.94 2.37 -28.14
C ARG A 971 51.54 3.62 -28.76
N GLY A 972 52.56 3.46 -29.60
CA GLY A 972 53.03 4.53 -30.48
C GLY A 972 52.12 4.74 -31.70
N PRO A 973 52.36 5.78 -32.51
CA PRO A 973 51.61 6.01 -33.76
C PRO A 973 51.70 4.86 -34.78
N ASP A 974 52.69 3.97 -34.65
CA ASP A 974 52.86 2.76 -35.48
C ASP A 974 52.03 1.57 -34.98
N GLY A 975 51.21 1.77 -33.93
CA GLY A 975 50.35 0.76 -33.32
C GLY A 975 51.07 -0.20 -32.38
N LYS A 976 52.38 -0.07 -32.18
CA LYS A 976 53.15 -0.96 -31.30
C LYS A 976 53.13 -0.48 -29.86
N LEU A 977 53.04 -1.42 -28.93
CA LEU A 977 53.16 -1.18 -27.50
C LEU A 977 54.54 -0.59 -27.17
N VAL A 978 54.54 0.50 -26.43
CA VAL A 978 55.71 1.17 -25.87
C VAL A 978 55.67 1.01 -24.35
N GLY A 979 56.80 0.61 -23.75
CA GLY A 979 56.81 0.01 -22.41
C GLY A 979 56.43 0.91 -21.24
N ASP A 980 56.41 2.23 -21.40
CA ASP A 980 56.02 3.18 -20.35
C ASP A 980 55.43 4.49 -20.92
N VAL A 981 54.83 5.30 -20.04
CA VAL A 981 54.19 6.58 -20.40
C VAL A 981 55.20 7.60 -20.96
N VAL A 982 56.47 7.55 -20.55
CA VAL A 982 57.51 8.45 -21.06
C VAL A 982 57.85 8.11 -22.52
N ALA A 983 57.92 6.82 -22.85
CA ALA A 983 58.09 6.34 -24.22
C ALA A 983 56.87 6.66 -25.09
N ALA A 984 55.65 6.53 -24.54
CA ALA A 984 54.42 6.97 -25.23
C ALA A 984 54.41 8.47 -25.51
N ALA A 985 54.77 9.30 -24.52
CA ALA A 985 54.87 10.75 -24.71
C ALA A 985 55.92 11.13 -25.77
N LYS A 986 57.05 10.42 -25.81
CA LYS A 986 58.07 10.62 -26.85
C LYS A 986 57.58 10.20 -28.24
N ALA A 987 56.87 9.08 -28.34
CA ALA A 987 56.35 8.55 -29.59
C ALA A 987 55.24 9.45 -30.18
N TRP A 988 54.41 10.04 -29.32
CA TRP A 988 53.31 10.94 -29.69
C TRP A 988 53.69 12.43 -29.73
N ARG A 989 54.97 12.77 -29.74
CA ARG A 989 55.40 14.16 -29.99
C ARG A 989 54.78 14.67 -31.28
N ALA A 990 54.36 15.93 -31.29
CA ALA A 990 53.78 16.59 -32.46
C ALA A 990 54.91 17.29 -33.25
N PRO A 991 55.52 16.67 -34.28
CA PRO A 991 56.63 17.25 -35.03
C PRO A 991 56.20 18.50 -35.83
N ASP A 992 54.91 18.60 -36.15
CA ASP A 992 54.28 19.77 -36.76
C ASP A 992 54.23 21.00 -35.83
N PHE A 993 54.58 20.82 -34.56
CA PHE A 993 54.66 21.85 -33.52
C PHE A 993 56.04 21.98 -32.87
N THR A 994 57.00 21.12 -33.22
CA THR A 994 58.37 21.27 -32.71
C THR A 994 59.02 22.48 -33.35
N HIS A 995 59.61 23.35 -32.53
CA HIS A 995 60.50 24.41 -32.99
C HIS A 995 61.48 23.83 -34.02
N VAL A 996 61.31 24.22 -35.29
CA VAL A 996 62.43 24.24 -36.22
C VAL A 996 63.41 25.22 -35.60
N SER A 997 64.48 24.69 -35.01
CA SER A 997 65.60 25.45 -34.46
C SER A 997 66.15 26.44 -35.50
#